data_AF-A0A453E6Z2-F1
#
_entry.id   AF-A0A453E6Z2-F1
#
_cell.length_a   1.000
_cell.length_b   1.000
_cell.length_c   1.000
_cell.angle_alpha   90.00
_cell.angle_beta   90.00
_cell.angle_gamma   90.00
#
_symmetry.space_group_name_H-M   'P 1'
#
loop_
_entity.id
_entity.type
_entity.pdbx_description
1 polymer ?
#
loop_
_entity_poly.entity_id
_entity_poly.type
_entity_poly.pdbx_seq_one_letter_code
_entity_poly.pdbx_strand_id
1 'polypeptide(L)'
;QVQGQLSLKSGAVLTFGLTGYPYSEFELMAEELLMSDSTIKVFGALRMSVKMLLMWNSRMLINGGGDSVVATSLLDASNLIVLKESSVIHSTANLGVRGQGLLNLSGDGDIIEAPRLILSLFYSIRVGPGSILRGPLVNGSNGDVSPKLNCEDESCPVEIIHPPEDCNLNSSLSFTLQVCRVEDIDVWGLVQGTVIHFNRARSVTVHTSGTISTTGLGCKSGIGRGRLLSSGLSGGGGHGGKGGNSVVNGSRAEGGPTYGNADLPCELGSGSGNDSTGLSTAGGGIIVLGSWEYSLPSLTLYGTIESNGGSLTDAVTNSSIGPGGGSGGTVLLFVRTLSLAESSVLSSVGGFGRAGSGGGGGGRIHFHWSNIPTGDEYVPVAAIKGSILASGGISKGPGFPGENGTVTGRACPKGLYGTFCKECPLGTYKNVTGSSKSLCFPCPSAELPRRAVYTSVRGGAAETPCPYICVSDRYRMPHCYTALEELIYTFGGPWLFGLLLSGLLILLALVLSVARMKFAGTDELPGPAPTQQGSQIDHSFPFLESLNEVLETNRAEESHGHVHRMYFMGPNTFSEPWHLPHTPAEQITEIVYEDAFNRFVDEINTLAAYQWWEGSIYSILCILAYPLAWSWQQWRRRKKLQRLREFVRSEYDHSCLRSCRSRALYEGLKVTATPDLMLGYLDFFLGGDEKRPDLPPRLRQRFPMSLIFGGDGSYMAPFSLHSDSVLTSLMSQV
;
A
#
# COMPACT_ATOMS: atom_id res chain seq x y z
N GLN A 1 -42.59 11.06 24.86
CA GLN A 1 -41.61 10.01 25.19
C GLN A 1 -42.34 8.67 25.30
N VAL A 2 -41.89 7.65 24.59
CA VAL A 2 -42.42 6.29 24.62
C VAL A 2 -41.35 5.37 25.20
N GLN A 3 -41.67 4.62 26.26
CA GLN A 3 -40.79 3.57 26.75
C GLN A 3 -41.02 2.32 25.90
N GLY A 4 -39.98 1.87 25.17
CA GLY A 4 -40.04 0.74 24.26
C GLY A 4 -40.27 1.12 22.79
N GLN A 5 -41.10 0.34 22.09
CA GLN A 5 -41.29 0.43 20.65
C GLN A 5 -42.49 1.32 20.27
N LEU A 6 -42.27 2.31 19.40
CA LEU A 6 -43.30 3.06 18.69
C LEU A 6 -43.45 2.47 17.28
N SER A 7 -44.61 1.88 16.98
CA SER A 7 -44.89 1.32 15.66
C SER A 7 -46.04 2.05 14.96
N LEU A 8 -45.79 2.48 13.72
CA LEU A 8 -46.76 3.14 12.84
C LEU A 8 -47.00 2.24 11.62
N LYS A 9 -48.18 1.61 11.55
CA LYS A 9 -48.53 0.63 10.53
C LYS A 9 -49.80 1.02 9.77
N SER A 10 -50.01 0.42 8.59
CA SER A 10 -51.28 0.44 7.86
C SER A 10 -51.84 1.83 7.53
N GLY A 11 -51.02 2.71 6.95
CA GLY A 11 -51.48 4.06 6.56
C GLY A 11 -51.54 5.06 7.71
N ALA A 12 -51.03 4.73 8.89
CA ALA A 12 -51.03 5.63 10.04
C ALA A 12 -50.34 6.97 9.71
N VAL A 13 -50.97 8.07 10.10
CA VAL A 13 -50.42 9.43 9.96
C VAL A 13 -50.27 10.05 11.34
N LEU A 14 -49.03 10.34 11.73
CA LEU A 14 -48.72 11.06 12.95
C LEU A 14 -48.32 12.49 12.59
N THR A 15 -49.03 13.48 13.13
CA THR A 15 -48.78 14.89 12.81
C THR A 15 -48.43 15.66 14.07
N PHE A 16 -47.33 16.40 14.03
CA PHE A 16 -46.87 17.30 15.08
C PHE A 16 -46.91 18.74 14.60
N GLY A 17 -47.41 19.65 15.44
CA GLY A 17 -47.48 21.08 15.16
C GLY A 17 -48.63 21.50 14.26
N LEU A 18 -48.75 22.83 14.10
CA LEU A 18 -49.79 23.48 13.32
C LEU A 18 -49.21 23.97 12.00
N THR A 19 -49.90 23.71 10.90
CA THR A 19 -49.44 23.99 9.53
C THR A 19 -49.07 25.46 9.27
N GLY A 20 -49.68 26.40 10.00
CA GLY A 20 -49.46 27.85 9.85
C GLY A 20 -48.48 28.47 10.85
N TYR A 21 -48.02 27.72 11.85
CA TYR A 21 -47.19 28.24 12.95
C TYR A 21 -46.06 27.26 13.32
N PRO A 22 -45.05 27.06 12.45
CA PRO A 22 -43.94 26.12 12.67
C PRO A 22 -42.87 26.67 13.64
N TYR A 23 -43.29 27.15 14.82
CA TYR A 23 -42.40 27.79 15.81
C TYR A 23 -41.94 26.85 16.93
N SER A 24 -42.41 25.61 16.94
CA SER A 24 -42.20 24.69 18.05
C SER A 24 -41.18 23.61 17.71
N GLU A 25 -40.37 23.23 18.71
CA GLU A 25 -39.53 22.04 18.66
C GLU A 25 -40.32 20.84 19.21
N PHE A 26 -40.32 19.73 18.48
CA PHE A 26 -41.00 18.50 18.85
C PHE A 26 -39.99 17.42 19.19
N GLU A 27 -40.04 16.96 20.43
CA GLU A 27 -39.18 15.88 20.91
C GLU A 27 -39.86 14.52 20.77
N LEU A 28 -39.27 13.63 19.96
CA LEU A 28 -39.67 12.24 19.86
C LEU A 28 -38.57 11.34 20.43
N MET A 29 -38.88 10.71 21.55
CA MET A 29 -37.98 9.75 22.20
C MET A 29 -38.66 8.39 22.28
N ALA A 30 -38.02 7.37 21.71
CA ALA A 30 -38.45 5.97 21.75
C ALA A 30 -37.22 5.05 21.72
N GLU A 31 -37.35 3.78 22.15
CA GLU A 31 -36.24 2.83 21.94
C GLU A 31 -36.18 2.40 20.48
N GLU A 32 -37.34 2.07 19.90
CA GLU A 32 -37.45 1.64 18.52
C GLU A 32 -38.58 2.40 17.82
N LEU A 33 -38.32 2.92 16.63
CA LEU A 33 -39.33 3.51 15.75
C LEU A 33 -39.46 2.65 14.48
N LEU A 34 -40.58 1.95 14.36
CA LEU A 34 -40.90 1.11 13.22
C LEU A 34 -42.04 1.73 12.40
N MET A 35 -41.77 2.01 11.14
CA MET A 35 -42.71 2.62 10.22
C MET A 35 -42.91 1.69 9.02
N SER A 36 -44.17 1.31 8.76
CA SER A 36 -44.56 0.55 7.57
C SER A 36 -45.80 1.19 6.92
N ASP A 37 -45.69 1.59 5.65
CA ASP A 37 -46.76 2.26 4.90
C ASP A 37 -47.37 3.44 5.68
N SER A 38 -46.53 4.23 6.34
CA SER A 38 -46.98 5.25 7.30
C SER A 38 -46.26 6.58 7.11
N THR A 39 -46.89 7.66 7.59
CA THR A 39 -46.37 9.03 7.43
C THR A 39 -46.25 9.75 8.76
N ILE A 40 -45.07 10.31 9.04
CA ILE A 40 -44.87 11.31 10.09
C ILE A 40 -44.79 12.69 9.43
N LYS A 41 -45.57 13.65 9.91
CA LYS A 41 -45.53 15.06 9.49
C LYS A 41 -45.17 15.93 10.70
N VAL A 42 -44.17 16.78 10.56
CA VAL A 42 -43.74 17.72 11.59
C VAL A 42 -43.82 19.13 11.03
N PHE A 43 -44.50 20.03 11.70
CA PHE A 43 -44.56 21.47 11.39
C PHE A 43 -43.80 22.23 12.48
N GLY A 44 -42.50 22.40 12.30
CA GLY A 44 -41.52 22.89 13.27
C GLY A 44 -40.21 22.08 13.21
N ALA A 45 -39.36 22.21 14.23
CA ALA A 45 -38.14 21.40 14.33
C ALA A 45 -38.46 20.03 14.93
N LEU A 46 -37.86 18.98 14.39
CA LEU A 46 -37.89 17.65 14.97
C LEU A 46 -36.60 17.39 15.73
N ARG A 47 -36.71 17.03 17.00
CA ARG A 47 -35.61 16.45 17.77
C ARG A 47 -35.96 15.02 18.14
N MET A 48 -35.40 14.08 17.40
CA MET A 48 -35.65 12.66 17.57
C MET A 48 -34.45 11.98 18.22
N SER A 49 -34.70 11.11 19.19
CA SER A 49 -33.70 10.22 19.78
C SER A 49 -34.26 8.80 19.86
N VAL A 50 -33.68 7.90 19.06
CA VAL A 50 -34.05 6.48 18.99
C VAL A 50 -32.83 5.57 19.08
N LYS A 51 -33.03 4.29 19.41
CA LYS A 51 -31.97 3.28 19.23
C LYS A 51 -31.99 2.73 17.82
N MET A 52 -33.17 2.41 17.32
CA MET A 52 -33.36 1.88 15.96
C MET A 52 -34.48 2.63 15.22
N LEU A 53 -34.21 3.05 13.99
CA LEU A 53 -35.18 3.58 13.04
C LEU A 53 -35.29 2.63 11.85
N LEU A 54 -36.48 2.05 11.66
CA LEU A 54 -36.78 1.16 10.54
C LEU A 54 -37.96 1.72 9.76
N MET A 55 -37.73 2.06 8.49
CA MET A 55 -38.75 2.59 7.60
C MET A 55 -38.94 1.67 6.40
N TRP A 56 -40.19 1.31 6.11
CA TRP A 56 -40.59 0.49 4.96
C TRP A 56 -41.74 1.18 4.24
N ASN A 57 -41.51 1.63 2.99
CA ASN A 57 -42.49 2.40 2.20
C ASN A 57 -43.15 3.54 3.01
N SER A 58 -42.33 4.22 3.80
CA SER A 58 -42.79 5.20 4.80
C SER A 58 -42.19 6.56 4.56
N ARG A 59 -42.89 7.62 4.99
CA ARG A 59 -42.47 9.02 4.75
C ARG A 59 -42.37 9.79 6.06
N MET A 60 -41.27 10.50 6.24
CA MET A 60 -41.07 11.47 7.31
C MET A 60 -40.90 12.85 6.68
N LEU A 61 -41.86 13.73 6.90
CA LEU A 61 -41.92 15.06 6.31
C LEU A 61 -41.75 16.10 7.41
N ILE A 62 -40.66 16.85 7.37
CA ILE A 62 -40.32 17.88 8.35
C ILE A 62 -40.40 19.23 7.66
N ASN A 63 -41.36 20.05 8.08
CA ASN A 63 -41.52 21.41 7.60
C ASN A 63 -41.11 22.39 8.70
N GLY A 64 -39.86 22.87 8.65
CA GLY A 64 -39.31 23.73 9.71
C GLY A 64 -39.84 25.17 9.71
N GLY A 65 -40.55 25.59 8.65
CA GLY A 65 -40.92 26.98 8.45
C GLY A 65 -39.71 27.88 8.18
N GLY A 66 -39.80 28.79 7.22
CA GLY A 66 -38.68 29.65 6.80
C GLY A 66 -38.12 30.63 7.85
N ASP A 67 -38.44 30.45 9.14
CA ASP A 67 -37.99 31.32 10.24
C ASP A 67 -36.69 30.77 10.87
N SER A 68 -35.72 31.65 11.11
CA SER A 68 -34.35 31.29 11.50
C SER A 68 -34.21 30.70 12.90
N VAL A 69 -35.25 30.79 13.73
CA VAL A 69 -35.26 30.34 15.13
C VAL A 69 -35.39 28.81 15.25
N VAL A 70 -35.98 28.13 14.25
CA VAL A 70 -36.31 26.69 14.27
C VAL A 70 -35.61 25.96 13.09
N ALA A 71 -34.44 26.46 12.70
CA ALA A 71 -33.82 26.16 11.41
C ALA A 71 -33.14 24.77 11.29
N THR A 72 -33.07 23.98 12.37
CA THR A 72 -32.34 22.70 12.39
C THR A 72 -33.15 21.60 13.07
N SER A 73 -33.42 20.53 12.34
CA SER A 73 -33.95 19.27 12.88
C SER A 73 -32.83 18.26 13.07
N LEU A 74 -32.92 17.48 14.14
CA LEU A 74 -31.90 16.53 14.54
C LEU A 74 -32.52 15.14 14.74
N LEU A 75 -31.98 14.16 14.03
CA LEU A 75 -32.33 12.74 14.12
C LEU A 75 -31.13 12.01 14.73
N ASP A 76 -31.27 11.54 15.97
CA ASP A 76 -30.25 10.78 16.68
C ASP A 76 -30.67 9.30 16.76
N ALA A 77 -29.84 8.40 16.23
CA ALA A 77 -30.07 6.97 16.22
C ALA A 77 -28.84 6.21 16.73
N SER A 78 -28.88 5.69 17.95
CA SER A 78 -27.67 5.08 18.54
C SER A 78 -27.17 3.83 17.80
N ASN A 79 -28.05 2.94 17.32
CA ASN A 79 -27.62 1.68 16.69
C ASN A 79 -27.80 1.65 15.17
N LEU A 80 -28.99 1.94 14.66
CA LEU A 80 -29.33 1.56 13.29
C LEU A 80 -30.40 2.48 12.68
N ILE A 81 -30.15 2.94 11.44
CA ILE A 81 -31.16 3.56 10.57
C ILE A 81 -31.23 2.74 9.28
N VAL A 82 -32.40 2.18 8.98
CA VAL A 82 -32.64 1.46 7.72
C VAL A 82 -33.88 2.01 7.03
N LEU A 83 -33.70 2.40 5.78
CA LEU A 83 -34.78 2.72 4.85
C LEU A 83 -34.89 1.59 3.81
N LYS A 84 -36.13 1.25 3.46
CA LYS A 84 -36.50 0.23 2.47
C LYS A 84 -37.73 0.63 1.68
N GLU A 85 -37.85 0.07 0.47
CA GLU A 85 -39.03 0.15 -0.41
C GLU A 85 -39.54 1.58 -0.61
N SER A 86 -38.69 2.49 -1.11
CA SER A 86 -39.04 3.89 -1.39
C SER A 86 -39.41 4.74 -0.15
N SER A 87 -38.67 4.53 0.95
CA SER A 87 -38.83 5.33 2.16
C SER A 87 -38.17 6.70 2.04
N VAL A 88 -38.82 7.75 2.53
CA VAL A 88 -38.37 9.13 2.34
C VAL A 88 -38.29 9.89 3.66
N ILE A 89 -37.13 10.50 3.94
CA ILE A 89 -36.97 11.54 4.95
C ILE A 89 -36.72 12.85 4.22
N HIS A 90 -37.71 13.74 4.27
CA HIS A 90 -37.68 15.03 3.61
C HIS A 90 -37.79 16.15 4.64
N SER A 91 -36.85 17.08 4.63
CA SER A 91 -36.85 18.26 5.50
C SER A 91 -36.75 19.54 4.68
N THR A 92 -37.59 20.55 4.95
CA THR A 92 -37.46 21.90 4.36
C THR A 92 -36.49 22.80 5.13
N ALA A 93 -36.08 22.37 6.34
CA ALA A 93 -35.05 23.00 7.16
C ALA A 93 -33.78 22.13 7.20
N ASN A 94 -32.70 22.63 7.80
CA ASN A 94 -31.44 21.87 7.91
C ASN A 94 -31.67 20.58 8.69
N LEU A 95 -31.08 19.47 8.23
CA LEU A 95 -31.24 18.15 8.84
C LEU A 95 -29.88 17.60 9.26
N GLY A 96 -29.72 17.35 10.56
CA GLY A 96 -28.62 16.56 11.10
C GLY A 96 -29.07 15.16 11.41
N VAL A 97 -28.42 14.16 10.84
CA VAL A 97 -28.60 12.75 11.18
C VAL A 97 -27.33 12.26 11.87
N ARG A 98 -27.47 11.84 13.12
CA ARG A 98 -26.38 11.31 13.93
C ARG A 98 -26.68 9.87 14.29
N GLY A 99 -25.67 9.01 14.29
CA GLY A 99 -25.84 7.68 14.84
C GLY A 99 -24.53 6.94 14.96
N GLN A 100 -24.40 6.00 15.90
CA GLN A 100 -23.11 5.34 16.19
C GLN A 100 -22.91 4.03 15.42
N GLY A 101 -23.96 3.47 14.83
CA GLY A 101 -23.89 2.23 14.06
C GLY A 101 -24.02 2.44 12.55
N LEU A 102 -25.04 1.84 11.94
CA LEU A 102 -25.18 1.74 10.49
C LEU A 102 -26.32 2.65 9.98
N LEU A 103 -26.04 3.44 8.94
CA LEU A 103 -27.05 4.07 8.10
C LEU A 103 -27.13 3.31 6.78
N ASN A 104 -28.25 2.67 6.49
CA ASN A 104 -28.43 1.84 5.30
C ASN A 104 -29.70 2.24 4.54
N LEU A 105 -29.50 2.82 3.36
CA LEU A 105 -30.55 3.01 2.35
C LEU A 105 -30.47 1.81 1.43
N SER A 106 -31.52 1.00 1.36
CA SER A 106 -31.43 -0.30 0.69
C SER A 106 -32.51 -0.56 -0.35
N GLY A 107 -33.57 0.25 -0.37
CA GLY A 107 -34.62 0.22 -1.37
C GLY A 107 -34.36 1.19 -2.53
N ASP A 108 -34.80 0.79 -3.72
CA ASP A 108 -34.93 1.69 -4.85
C ASP A 108 -35.90 2.82 -4.49
N GLY A 109 -35.49 4.06 -4.71
CA GLY A 109 -36.28 5.24 -4.36
C GLY A 109 -36.21 5.67 -2.89
N ASP A 110 -35.34 5.08 -2.07
CA ASP A 110 -35.08 5.59 -0.72
C ASP A 110 -34.37 6.95 -0.78
N ILE A 111 -34.88 7.95 -0.07
CA ILE A 111 -34.37 9.33 -0.15
C ILE A 111 -34.18 9.91 1.24
N ILE A 112 -33.02 10.52 1.48
CA ILE A 112 -32.84 11.51 2.56
C ILE A 112 -32.44 12.82 1.92
N GLU A 113 -33.29 13.84 2.08
CA GLU A 113 -33.05 15.14 1.49
C GLU A 113 -33.38 16.30 2.42
N ALA A 114 -32.53 17.32 2.37
CA ALA A 114 -32.68 18.58 3.09
C ALA A 114 -31.90 19.68 2.34
N PRO A 115 -32.17 20.98 2.58
CA PRO A 115 -31.35 22.04 2.01
C PRO A 115 -29.88 21.93 2.45
N ARG A 116 -29.66 21.57 3.71
CA ARG A 116 -28.37 21.14 4.25
C ARG A 116 -28.52 19.84 5.02
N LEU A 117 -27.75 18.84 4.63
CA LEU A 117 -27.74 17.51 5.22
C LEU A 117 -26.38 17.24 5.87
N ILE A 118 -26.37 16.97 7.17
CA ILE A 118 -25.16 16.55 7.89
C ILE A 118 -25.36 15.13 8.41
N LEU A 119 -24.46 14.23 8.06
CA LEU A 119 -24.41 12.86 8.56
C LEU A 119 -23.17 12.72 9.44
N SER A 120 -23.33 12.33 10.70
CA SER A 120 -22.17 12.20 11.59
C SER A 120 -22.22 11.02 12.56
N LEU A 121 -21.03 10.62 12.99
CA LEU A 121 -20.75 9.59 14.01
C LEU A 121 -21.02 8.13 13.60
N PHE A 122 -21.42 7.88 12.35
CA PHE A 122 -21.75 6.52 11.89
C PHE A 122 -20.52 5.64 11.79
N TYR A 123 -20.64 4.37 12.18
CA TYR A 123 -19.63 3.38 11.84
C TYR A 123 -19.58 3.15 10.31
N SER A 124 -20.73 3.00 9.67
CA SER A 124 -20.82 2.81 8.23
C SER A 124 -22.05 3.50 7.64
N ILE A 125 -21.88 4.11 6.47
CA ILE A 125 -22.96 4.66 5.66
C ILE A 125 -23.01 3.90 4.34
N ARG A 126 -24.16 3.29 4.05
CA ARG A 126 -24.44 2.57 2.80
C ARG A 126 -25.58 3.24 2.07
N VAL A 127 -25.27 3.74 0.87
CA VAL A 127 -26.26 4.25 -0.07
C VAL A 127 -26.48 3.19 -1.13
N GLY A 128 -27.53 2.39 -1.00
CA GLY A 128 -27.88 1.30 -1.91
C GLY A 128 -28.20 1.79 -3.33
N PRO A 129 -28.25 0.86 -4.31
CA PRO A 129 -28.65 1.21 -5.67
C PRO A 129 -30.05 1.84 -5.67
N GLY A 130 -30.25 2.84 -6.53
CA GLY A 130 -31.52 3.58 -6.61
C GLY A 130 -31.83 4.50 -5.42
N SER A 131 -31.07 4.45 -4.33
CA SER A 131 -31.20 5.36 -3.18
C SER A 131 -30.49 6.69 -3.41
N ILE A 132 -30.98 7.75 -2.78
CA ILE A 132 -30.48 9.13 -2.97
C ILE A 132 -30.23 9.82 -1.62
N LEU A 133 -29.00 10.29 -1.43
CA LEU A 133 -28.66 11.29 -0.43
C LEU A 133 -28.53 12.65 -1.10
N ARG A 134 -29.33 13.64 -0.70
CA ARG A 134 -29.37 14.92 -1.39
C ARG A 134 -29.32 16.12 -0.45
N GLY A 135 -28.47 17.09 -0.78
CA GLY A 135 -28.62 18.45 -0.33
C GLY A 135 -27.90 19.42 -1.26
N PRO A 136 -28.57 20.39 -1.91
CA PRO A 136 -29.87 20.96 -1.52
C PRO A 136 -31.10 20.31 -2.21
N LEU A 137 -32.30 20.75 -1.82
CA LEU A 137 -33.58 20.33 -2.41
C LEU A 137 -33.70 20.75 -3.89
N VAL A 138 -34.24 19.89 -4.75
CA VAL A 138 -34.34 20.12 -6.21
C VAL A 138 -35.34 21.24 -6.57
N ASN A 139 -36.43 21.36 -5.82
CA ASN A 139 -37.50 22.33 -6.05
C ASN A 139 -37.75 23.15 -4.79
N GLY A 140 -36.71 23.83 -4.30
CA GLY A 140 -36.84 24.69 -3.12
C GLY A 140 -37.89 25.78 -3.35
N SER A 141 -38.90 25.85 -2.49
CA SER A 141 -39.90 26.92 -2.51
C SER A 141 -39.27 28.23 -2.02
N ASN A 142 -39.88 29.39 -2.30
CA ASN A 142 -39.38 30.71 -1.86
C ASN A 142 -39.25 30.87 -0.32
N GLY A 143 -39.69 29.88 0.48
CA GLY A 143 -39.54 29.84 1.93
C GLY A 143 -38.48 28.85 2.46
N ASP A 144 -37.77 28.13 1.59
CA ASP A 144 -36.76 27.15 2.01
C ASP A 144 -35.41 27.82 2.29
N VAL A 145 -34.69 27.32 3.28
CA VAL A 145 -33.36 27.83 3.64
C VAL A 145 -32.38 27.52 2.51
N SER A 146 -32.13 28.46 1.62
CA SER A 146 -31.12 28.30 0.57
C SER A 146 -29.70 28.46 1.13
N PRO A 147 -28.77 27.56 0.79
CA PRO A 147 -27.38 27.71 1.20
C PRO A 147 -26.81 28.96 0.54
N LYS A 148 -26.19 29.86 1.33
CA LYS A 148 -25.44 30.98 0.79
C LYS A 148 -24.23 30.43 0.04
N LEU A 149 -24.26 30.54 -1.28
CA LEU A 149 -23.16 30.16 -2.16
C LEU A 149 -22.25 31.37 -2.33
N ASN A 150 -20.95 31.24 -2.00
CA ASN A 150 -19.95 32.29 -2.19
C ASN A 150 -19.58 32.37 -3.67
N CYS A 151 -20.47 32.94 -4.49
CA CYS A 151 -20.31 33.01 -5.95
C CYS A 151 -19.56 34.26 -6.44
N GLU A 152 -19.46 35.28 -5.60
CA GLU A 152 -18.86 36.58 -5.93
C GLU A 152 -17.46 36.77 -5.31
N ASP A 153 -17.11 35.94 -4.34
CA ASP A 153 -15.81 35.98 -3.67
C ASP A 153 -14.87 34.91 -4.24
N GLU A 154 -13.67 35.33 -4.66
CA GLU A 154 -12.58 34.40 -5.03
C GLU A 154 -11.91 33.77 -3.80
N SER A 155 -12.22 34.25 -2.59
CA SER A 155 -11.57 33.76 -1.37
C SER A 155 -12.09 32.39 -0.96
N CYS A 156 -11.15 31.47 -0.75
CA CYS A 156 -11.42 30.12 -0.28
C CYS A 156 -12.05 30.12 1.12
N PRO A 157 -13.23 29.52 1.32
CA PRO A 157 -13.76 29.30 2.66
C PRO A 157 -12.79 28.48 3.49
N VAL A 158 -12.34 29.02 4.63
CA VAL A 158 -11.34 28.37 5.49
C VAL A 158 -11.85 27.01 5.96
N GLU A 159 -13.17 26.85 6.12
CA GLU A 159 -13.82 25.63 6.60
C GLU A 159 -13.70 24.46 5.62
N ILE A 160 -13.46 24.72 4.32
CA ILE A 160 -13.19 23.67 3.33
C ILE A 160 -11.83 23.01 3.60
N ILE A 161 -10.85 23.78 4.07
CA ILE A 161 -9.48 23.32 4.32
C ILE A 161 -9.33 22.82 5.77
N HIS A 162 -9.86 23.61 6.71
CA HIS A 162 -9.85 23.39 8.15
C HIS A 162 -11.28 23.26 8.67
N PRO A 163 -11.92 22.09 8.45
CA PRO A 163 -13.28 21.87 8.93
C PRO A 163 -13.32 21.85 10.46
N PRO A 164 -14.44 22.28 11.07
CA PRO A 164 -14.60 22.24 12.52
C PRO A 164 -14.51 20.80 13.06
N GLU A 165 -13.76 20.60 14.14
CA GLU A 165 -13.50 19.27 14.71
C GLU A 165 -14.77 18.48 15.06
N ASP A 166 -15.81 19.17 15.51
CA ASP A 166 -17.06 18.58 15.99
C ASP A 166 -18.18 18.49 14.94
N CYS A 167 -17.95 18.98 13.71
CA CYS A 167 -18.93 18.93 12.63
C CYS A 167 -20.33 19.41 13.07
N ASN A 168 -20.35 20.46 13.88
CA ASN A 168 -21.58 21.06 14.39
C ASN A 168 -22.38 21.69 13.24
N LEU A 169 -23.72 21.61 13.36
CA LEU A 169 -24.69 22.26 12.47
C LEU A 169 -24.62 23.78 12.67
N ASN A 170 -23.58 24.44 12.17
CA ASN A 170 -23.54 25.89 12.13
C ASN A 170 -24.14 26.38 10.80
N SER A 171 -25.14 27.23 10.87
CA SER A 171 -25.82 27.81 9.71
C SER A 171 -24.93 28.74 8.88
N SER A 172 -23.73 29.08 9.35
CA SER A 172 -22.75 29.85 8.59
C SER A 172 -21.93 29.02 7.60
N LEU A 173 -21.90 27.68 7.71
CA LEU A 173 -21.06 26.83 6.86
C LEU A 173 -21.61 26.77 5.42
N SER A 174 -20.72 26.72 4.43
CA SER A 174 -21.05 26.65 3.00
C SER A 174 -21.49 25.25 2.52
N PHE A 175 -21.36 24.22 3.37
CA PHE A 175 -21.67 22.83 3.05
C PHE A 175 -23.17 22.60 2.86
N THR A 176 -23.52 21.88 1.79
CA THR A 176 -24.90 21.41 1.55
C THR A 176 -25.05 19.94 1.91
N LEU A 177 -23.98 19.15 1.77
CA LEU A 177 -23.90 17.79 2.27
C LEU A 177 -22.56 17.59 2.97
N GLN A 178 -22.58 17.27 4.25
CA GLN A 178 -21.38 16.98 5.03
C GLN A 178 -21.48 15.60 5.68
N VAL A 179 -20.46 14.76 5.47
CA VAL A 179 -20.31 13.48 6.17
C VAL A 179 -19.10 13.61 7.08
N CYS A 180 -19.24 13.25 8.36
CA CYS A 180 -18.19 13.48 9.34
C CYS A 180 -18.05 12.37 10.38
N ARG A 181 -16.81 12.00 10.70
CA ARG A 181 -16.48 10.94 11.69
C ARG A 181 -17.18 9.63 11.31
N VAL A 182 -16.81 9.09 10.15
CA VAL A 182 -17.35 7.83 9.62
C VAL A 182 -16.20 6.88 9.27
N GLU A 183 -16.27 5.61 9.63
CA GLU A 183 -15.21 4.68 9.21
C GLU A 183 -15.36 4.38 7.72
N ASP A 184 -16.48 3.79 7.31
CA ASP A 184 -16.67 3.30 5.94
C ASP A 184 -17.90 3.93 5.24
N ILE A 185 -17.68 4.49 4.06
CA ILE A 185 -18.74 5.06 3.19
C ILE A 185 -18.81 4.28 1.88
N ASP A 186 -19.90 3.54 1.69
CA ASP A 186 -20.15 2.75 0.48
C ASP A 186 -21.31 3.38 -0.33
N VAL A 187 -21.01 3.79 -1.56
CA VAL A 187 -21.97 4.45 -2.45
C VAL A 187 -22.27 3.56 -3.66
N TRP A 188 -23.47 3.01 -3.71
CA TRP A 188 -24.05 2.30 -4.87
C TRP A 188 -25.14 3.13 -5.58
N GLY A 189 -25.77 4.06 -4.87
CA GLY A 189 -26.77 5.01 -5.39
C GLY A 189 -26.19 6.39 -5.69
N LEU A 190 -27.00 7.43 -5.49
CA LEU A 190 -26.65 8.82 -5.81
C LEU A 190 -26.42 9.64 -4.54
N VAL A 191 -25.25 10.28 -4.43
CA VAL A 191 -24.98 11.35 -3.46
C VAL A 191 -24.91 12.67 -4.22
N GLN A 192 -25.82 13.59 -3.94
CA GLN A 192 -25.97 14.83 -4.69
C GLN A 192 -25.89 16.06 -3.80
N GLY A 193 -25.14 17.07 -4.23
CA GLY A 193 -25.15 18.37 -3.56
C GLY A 193 -24.40 19.50 -4.26
N THR A 194 -24.43 20.71 -3.70
CA THR A 194 -23.64 21.83 -4.23
C THR A 194 -22.23 21.83 -3.66
N VAL A 195 -22.10 21.66 -2.35
CA VAL A 195 -20.80 21.53 -1.67
C VAL A 195 -20.86 20.26 -0.83
N ILE A 196 -20.21 19.20 -1.33
CA ILE A 196 -20.11 17.91 -0.68
C ILE A 196 -18.77 17.83 0.03
N HIS A 197 -18.76 17.57 1.34
CA HIS A 197 -17.54 17.38 2.11
C HIS A 197 -17.58 16.10 2.95
N PHE A 198 -16.64 15.20 2.70
CA PHE A 198 -16.42 14.03 3.56
C PHE A 198 -15.21 14.29 4.46
N ASN A 199 -15.46 14.64 5.72
CA ASN A 199 -14.43 14.91 6.71
C ASN A 199 -14.19 13.69 7.61
N ARG A 200 -12.93 13.40 7.93
CA ARG A 200 -12.56 12.32 8.87
C ARG A 200 -13.28 10.99 8.54
N ALA A 201 -13.11 10.58 7.28
CA ALA A 201 -13.51 9.26 6.79
C ALA A 201 -12.29 8.34 6.66
N ARG A 202 -12.44 7.04 6.94
CA ARG A 202 -11.31 6.08 6.80
C ARG A 202 -11.26 5.46 5.41
N SER A 203 -12.41 5.09 4.85
CA SER A 203 -12.53 4.54 3.50
C SER A 203 -13.76 5.08 2.79
N VAL A 204 -13.60 5.43 1.52
CA VAL A 204 -14.71 5.81 0.63
C VAL A 204 -14.66 4.91 -0.59
N THR A 205 -15.73 4.16 -0.81
CA THR A 205 -15.88 3.27 -1.96
C THR A 205 -17.09 3.68 -2.77
N VAL A 206 -16.87 4.08 -4.02
CA VAL A 206 -17.97 4.34 -4.97
C VAL A 206 -18.06 3.15 -5.91
N HIS A 207 -19.11 2.37 -5.79
CA HIS A 207 -19.36 1.17 -6.60
C HIS A 207 -19.77 1.52 -8.03
N THR A 208 -19.88 0.52 -8.90
CA THR A 208 -20.11 0.70 -10.35
C THR A 208 -21.38 1.47 -10.69
N SER A 209 -22.46 1.29 -9.93
CA SER A 209 -23.71 2.07 -10.08
C SER A 209 -23.72 3.37 -9.29
N GLY A 210 -22.71 3.57 -8.43
CA GLY A 210 -22.62 4.69 -7.51
C GLY A 210 -22.16 5.96 -8.19
N THR A 211 -22.77 7.07 -7.80
CA THR A 211 -22.42 8.39 -8.32
C THR A 211 -22.40 9.42 -7.20
N ILE A 212 -21.31 10.17 -7.09
CA ILE A 212 -21.25 11.40 -6.28
C ILE A 212 -21.26 12.58 -7.24
N SER A 213 -22.33 13.38 -7.24
CA SER A 213 -22.53 14.43 -8.24
C SER A 213 -22.81 15.80 -7.64
N THR A 214 -22.11 16.80 -8.14
CA THR A 214 -22.39 18.22 -7.95
C THR A 214 -22.65 18.92 -9.29
N THR A 215 -23.00 18.13 -10.31
CA THR A 215 -23.18 18.60 -11.68
C THR A 215 -24.31 19.62 -11.79
N GLY A 216 -23.99 20.81 -12.32
CA GLY A 216 -24.97 21.89 -12.52
C GLY A 216 -25.58 22.45 -11.23
N LEU A 217 -24.93 22.23 -10.07
CA LEU A 217 -25.41 22.71 -8.76
C LEU A 217 -24.57 23.87 -8.20
N GLY A 218 -23.61 24.38 -8.97
CA GLY A 218 -22.79 25.53 -8.63
C GLY A 218 -23.48 26.87 -8.86
N CYS A 219 -22.70 27.91 -9.13
CA CYS A 219 -23.20 29.27 -9.27
C CYS A 219 -23.90 29.46 -10.62
N LYS A 220 -25.08 30.09 -10.63
CA LYS A 220 -25.76 30.53 -11.87
C LYS A 220 -25.19 31.83 -12.40
N SER A 221 -24.87 32.75 -11.49
CA SER A 221 -24.11 33.97 -11.74
C SER A 221 -22.89 33.96 -10.80
N GLY A 222 -21.74 34.43 -11.27
CA GLY A 222 -20.50 34.43 -10.50
C GLY A 222 -19.35 35.07 -11.28
N ILE A 223 -18.14 34.98 -10.72
CA ILE A 223 -16.91 35.62 -11.25
C ILE A 223 -16.64 35.25 -12.71
N GLY A 224 -16.78 33.98 -13.06
CA GLY A 224 -16.59 33.50 -14.42
C GLY A 224 -17.88 33.45 -15.23
N ARG A 225 -18.85 34.31 -14.96
CA ARG A 225 -20.11 34.33 -15.72
C ARG A 225 -19.85 34.68 -17.18
N GLY A 226 -20.43 33.88 -18.10
CA GLY A 226 -20.44 34.22 -19.52
C GLY A 226 -21.28 35.46 -19.81
N ARG A 227 -20.80 36.36 -20.70
CA ARG A 227 -21.50 37.61 -21.02
C ARG A 227 -22.78 37.31 -21.79
N LEU A 228 -23.91 37.85 -21.33
CA LEU A 228 -25.20 37.80 -22.02
C LEU A 228 -25.44 39.11 -22.80
N LEU A 229 -25.80 38.99 -24.07
CA LEU A 229 -26.25 40.11 -24.91
C LEU A 229 -27.79 40.25 -24.88
N SER A 230 -28.30 41.44 -25.20
CA SER A 230 -29.74 41.71 -25.34
C SER A 230 -30.43 40.86 -26.41
N SER A 231 -29.67 40.35 -27.39
CA SER A 231 -30.14 39.41 -28.42
C SER A 231 -30.40 37.98 -27.88
N GLY A 232 -30.12 37.72 -26.60
CA GLY A 232 -30.22 36.40 -25.98
C GLY A 232 -28.97 35.52 -26.15
N LEU A 233 -27.97 35.99 -26.92
CA LEU A 233 -26.70 35.29 -27.13
C LEU A 233 -25.84 35.34 -25.87
N SER A 234 -25.30 34.20 -25.44
CA SER A 234 -24.46 34.11 -24.24
C SER A 234 -23.14 33.37 -24.50
N GLY A 235 -22.05 33.93 -23.97
CA GLY A 235 -20.82 33.17 -23.78
C GLY A 235 -21.02 32.07 -22.73
N GLY A 236 -20.16 31.05 -22.74
CA GLY A 236 -20.14 30.01 -21.71
C GLY A 236 -19.52 30.53 -20.40
N GLY A 237 -19.84 29.90 -19.27
CA GLY A 237 -19.17 30.18 -18.00
C GLY A 237 -17.71 29.72 -18.05
N GLY A 238 -16.80 30.43 -17.37
CA GLY A 238 -15.41 30.02 -17.17
C GLY A 238 -15.18 29.61 -15.71
N HIS A 239 -14.29 28.65 -15.47
CA HIS A 239 -13.75 28.22 -14.17
C HIS A 239 -12.73 27.14 -14.47
N GLY A 240 -11.48 27.22 -14.01
CA GLY A 240 -10.42 26.32 -14.47
C GLY A 240 -9.91 26.66 -15.88
N GLY A 241 -10.79 26.50 -16.88
CA GLY A 241 -10.64 26.92 -18.27
C GLY A 241 -11.57 28.09 -18.62
N LYS A 242 -11.21 28.86 -19.66
CA LYS A 242 -12.02 29.97 -20.14
C LYS A 242 -13.31 29.47 -20.81
N GLY A 243 -14.42 30.16 -20.58
CA GLY A 243 -15.66 29.89 -21.30
C GLY A 243 -15.53 30.17 -22.80
N GLY A 244 -16.24 29.41 -23.61
CA GLY A 244 -16.31 29.61 -25.05
C GLY A 244 -17.01 30.92 -25.40
N ASN A 245 -16.54 31.59 -26.45
CA ASN A 245 -17.20 32.78 -27.00
C ASN A 245 -18.38 32.38 -27.88
N SER A 246 -19.37 33.24 -28.00
CA SER A 246 -20.50 33.07 -28.92
C SER A 246 -20.46 34.12 -30.02
N VAL A 247 -20.59 33.71 -31.29
CA VAL A 247 -20.60 34.62 -32.44
C VAL A 247 -21.75 34.26 -33.38
N VAL A 248 -22.71 35.17 -33.54
CA VAL A 248 -23.83 35.03 -34.48
C VAL A 248 -24.08 36.36 -35.16
N ASN A 249 -24.13 36.38 -36.50
CA ASN A 249 -24.45 37.56 -37.33
C ASN A 249 -23.70 38.85 -36.94
N GLY A 250 -22.39 38.74 -36.63
CA GLY A 250 -21.54 39.87 -36.23
C GLY A 250 -21.64 40.29 -34.76
N SER A 251 -22.61 39.78 -34.00
CA SER A 251 -22.71 39.98 -32.55
C SER A 251 -21.82 38.98 -31.81
N ARG A 252 -20.94 39.48 -30.92
CA ARG A 252 -20.01 38.65 -30.13
C ARG A 252 -20.28 38.80 -28.64
N ALA A 253 -20.57 37.68 -27.98
CA ALA A 253 -20.56 37.60 -26.51
C ALA A 253 -19.33 36.82 -26.06
N GLU A 254 -18.64 37.36 -25.06
CA GLU A 254 -17.42 36.78 -24.52
C GLU A 254 -17.75 35.71 -23.48
N GLY A 255 -17.01 34.60 -23.53
CA GLY A 255 -17.06 33.60 -22.48
C GLY A 255 -16.42 34.11 -21.19
N GLY A 256 -16.81 33.52 -20.07
CA GLY A 256 -16.33 33.90 -18.75
C GLY A 256 -14.82 33.66 -18.58
N PRO A 257 -14.13 34.49 -17.78
CA PRO A 257 -12.71 34.33 -17.49
C PRO A 257 -12.42 33.06 -16.67
N THR A 258 -11.17 32.61 -16.72
CA THR A 258 -10.60 31.65 -15.75
C THR A 258 -10.40 32.31 -14.40
N TYR A 259 -10.78 31.67 -13.31
CA TYR A 259 -10.53 32.14 -11.94
C TYR A 259 -10.19 30.98 -10.99
N GLY A 260 -9.80 31.31 -9.77
CA GLY A 260 -9.44 30.37 -8.71
C GLY A 260 -8.03 29.79 -8.83
N ASN A 261 -7.60 29.06 -7.80
CA ASN A 261 -6.25 28.50 -7.72
C ASN A 261 -6.18 27.06 -8.25
N ALA A 262 -5.24 26.76 -9.16
CA ALA A 262 -5.05 25.40 -9.68
C ALA A 262 -4.42 24.44 -8.65
N ASP A 263 -3.57 24.94 -7.74
CA ASP A 263 -2.85 24.11 -6.76
C ASP A 263 -3.61 23.92 -5.45
N LEU A 264 -4.71 24.64 -5.26
CA LEU A 264 -5.64 24.47 -4.15
C LEU A 264 -7.02 25.04 -4.52
N PRO A 265 -7.79 24.35 -5.40
CA PRO A 265 -9.07 24.83 -5.86
C PRO A 265 -10.14 24.65 -4.77
N CYS A 266 -11.00 25.65 -4.61
CA CYS A 266 -12.10 25.61 -3.64
C CYS A 266 -13.28 26.51 -4.03
N GLU A 267 -13.29 26.99 -5.25
CA GLU A 267 -14.32 27.85 -5.79
C GLU A 267 -15.40 27.01 -6.51
N LEU A 268 -16.63 27.49 -6.49
CA LEU A 268 -17.74 26.91 -7.26
C LEU A 268 -17.56 27.25 -8.73
N GLY A 269 -18.02 26.39 -9.64
CA GLY A 269 -18.12 26.71 -11.06
C GLY A 269 -19.16 27.80 -11.32
N SER A 270 -18.90 28.65 -12.30
CA SER A 270 -19.78 29.74 -12.73
C SER A 270 -20.68 29.33 -13.90
N GLY A 271 -21.87 29.90 -13.89
CA GLY A 271 -22.90 29.71 -14.89
C GLY A 271 -22.82 30.69 -16.06
N SER A 272 -23.89 30.73 -16.85
CA SER A 272 -24.04 31.69 -17.93
C SER A 272 -25.49 32.16 -18.06
N GLY A 273 -25.72 33.19 -18.87
CA GLY A 273 -27.07 33.73 -19.08
C GLY A 273 -27.52 34.62 -17.93
N ASN A 274 -28.82 34.74 -17.70
CA ASN A 274 -29.39 35.59 -16.65
C ASN A 274 -30.61 34.91 -15.99
N ASP A 275 -30.62 34.88 -14.65
CA ASP A 275 -31.67 34.21 -13.89
C ASP A 275 -33.04 34.89 -14.07
N SER A 276 -33.06 36.22 -14.27
CA SER A 276 -34.32 36.97 -14.43
C SER A 276 -35.08 36.67 -15.73
N THR A 277 -34.40 36.17 -16.76
CA THR A 277 -35.01 35.82 -18.04
C THR A 277 -35.34 34.33 -18.16
N GLY A 278 -35.02 33.51 -17.15
CA GLY A 278 -35.17 32.05 -17.19
C GLY A 278 -34.21 31.34 -18.14
N LEU A 279 -33.30 32.06 -18.80
CA LEU A 279 -32.24 31.51 -19.64
C LEU A 279 -30.91 31.59 -18.87
N SER A 280 -30.71 30.66 -17.92
CA SER A 280 -29.43 30.49 -17.24
C SER A 280 -29.02 29.03 -17.13
N THR A 281 -27.72 28.81 -17.10
CA THR A 281 -27.10 27.53 -16.77
C THR A 281 -26.25 27.71 -15.53
N ALA A 282 -26.26 26.75 -14.62
CA ALA A 282 -25.40 26.75 -13.44
C ALA A 282 -24.05 26.08 -13.74
N GLY A 283 -22.98 26.51 -13.07
CA GLY A 283 -21.71 25.79 -13.07
C GLY A 283 -21.76 24.51 -12.22
N GLY A 284 -20.65 23.78 -12.16
CA GLY A 284 -20.47 22.63 -11.26
C GLY A 284 -20.23 23.06 -9.81
N GLY A 285 -20.57 22.19 -8.85
CA GLY A 285 -20.33 22.43 -7.43
C GLY A 285 -18.92 22.05 -6.96
N ILE A 286 -18.72 21.92 -5.65
CA ILE A 286 -17.45 21.52 -5.02
C ILE A 286 -17.62 20.14 -4.38
N ILE A 287 -16.66 19.25 -4.64
CA ILE A 287 -16.52 17.96 -3.96
C ILE A 287 -15.18 17.96 -3.22
N VAL A 288 -15.22 17.77 -1.91
CA VAL A 288 -14.03 17.70 -1.06
C VAL A 288 -14.03 16.37 -0.30
N LEU A 289 -12.99 15.56 -0.48
CA LEU A 289 -12.82 14.32 0.27
C LEU A 289 -11.56 14.43 1.14
N GLY A 290 -11.74 14.33 2.46
CA GLY A 290 -10.70 14.57 3.47
C GLY A 290 -10.51 16.06 3.81
N SER A 291 -9.45 16.32 4.58
CA SER A 291 -9.00 17.67 4.95
C SER A 291 -7.48 17.70 5.14
N TRP A 292 -6.92 18.88 5.42
CA TRP A 292 -5.48 19.01 5.69
C TRP A 292 -5.04 18.24 6.94
N GLU A 293 -5.87 18.27 7.98
CA GLU A 293 -5.64 17.60 9.27
C GLU A 293 -5.96 16.10 9.20
N TYR A 294 -7.03 15.75 8.48
CA TYR A 294 -7.53 14.39 8.38
C TYR A 294 -7.66 13.97 6.91
N SER A 295 -6.53 13.61 6.29
CA SER A 295 -6.52 13.07 4.93
C SER A 295 -7.20 11.69 4.87
N LEU A 296 -7.96 11.44 3.82
CA LEU A 296 -8.63 10.17 3.55
C LEU A 296 -7.58 9.06 3.24
N PRO A 297 -7.48 8.00 4.06
CA PRO A 297 -6.50 6.93 3.84
C PRO A 297 -6.66 6.19 2.50
N SER A 298 -7.89 5.88 2.11
CA SER A 298 -8.19 5.11 0.90
C SER A 298 -9.43 5.64 0.19
N LEU A 299 -9.29 5.92 -1.10
CA LEU A 299 -10.39 6.23 -2.02
C LEU A 299 -10.39 5.23 -3.17
N THR A 300 -11.47 4.44 -3.28
CA THR A 300 -11.65 3.45 -4.34
C THR A 300 -12.85 3.81 -5.20
N LEU A 301 -12.62 3.98 -6.50
CA LEU A 301 -13.62 4.41 -7.47
C LEU A 301 -13.84 3.32 -8.53
N TYR A 302 -15.05 2.77 -8.56
CA TYR A 302 -15.57 1.91 -9.62
C TYR A 302 -16.64 2.61 -10.48
N GLY A 303 -17.42 3.50 -9.87
CA GLY A 303 -18.45 4.32 -10.52
C GLY A 303 -17.95 5.72 -10.89
N THR A 304 -18.76 6.74 -10.60
CA THR A 304 -18.49 8.11 -11.06
C THR A 304 -18.47 9.17 -9.95
N ILE A 305 -17.55 10.12 -10.05
CA ILE A 305 -17.54 11.37 -9.28
C ILE A 305 -17.55 12.52 -10.28
N GLU A 306 -18.57 13.38 -10.20
CA GLU A 306 -18.85 14.38 -11.21
C GLU A 306 -19.13 15.76 -10.61
N SER A 307 -18.40 16.77 -11.05
CA SER A 307 -18.68 18.18 -10.79
C SER A 307 -18.86 18.94 -12.11
N ASN A 308 -19.62 18.39 -13.05
CA ASN A 308 -19.72 18.95 -14.40
C ASN A 308 -20.58 20.23 -14.45
N GLY A 309 -20.37 21.04 -15.47
CA GLY A 309 -21.18 22.23 -15.73
C GLY A 309 -22.59 21.87 -16.22
N GLY A 310 -23.56 22.69 -15.85
CA GLY A 310 -24.95 22.54 -16.28
C GLY A 310 -25.11 22.76 -17.79
N SER A 311 -25.94 21.94 -18.40
CA SER A 311 -26.32 22.03 -19.82
C SER A 311 -27.83 22.16 -19.93
N LEU A 312 -28.32 23.10 -20.75
CA LEU A 312 -29.76 23.21 -20.99
C LEU A 312 -30.17 22.14 -22.01
N THR A 313 -30.97 21.17 -21.59
CA THR A 313 -31.48 20.09 -22.47
C THR A 313 -32.54 20.61 -23.44
N ASP A 314 -32.68 19.97 -24.60
CA ASP A 314 -33.46 20.44 -25.76
C ASP A 314 -35.00 20.49 -25.52
N ALA A 315 -35.51 20.19 -24.33
CA ALA A 315 -36.92 19.92 -24.08
C ALA A 315 -37.85 21.13 -23.85
N VAL A 316 -37.33 22.33 -23.54
CA VAL A 316 -38.20 23.40 -22.97
C VAL A 316 -38.41 24.63 -23.87
N THR A 317 -37.60 24.88 -24.89
CA THR A 317 -37.81 26.07 -25.74
C THR A 317 -37.56 25.78 -27.22
N ASN A 318 -38.50 26.17 -28.09
CA ASN A 318 -38.30 26.28 -29.55
C ASN A 318 -37.44 27.52 -29.92
N SER A 319 -36.65 28.06 -28.99
CA SER A 319 -35.78 29.20 -29.25
C SER A 319 -34.49 28.75 -29.94
N SER A 320 -34.17 29.41 -31.05
CA SER A 320 -32.93 29.22 -31.81
C SER A 320 -31.69 29.76 -31.10
N ILE A 321 -31.87 30.53 -30.03
CA ILE A 321 -30.82 31.14 -29.20
C ILE A 321 -31.07 30.74 -27.74
N GLY A 322 -30.02 30.34 -27.03
CA GLY A 322 -30.09 29.85 -25.65
C GLY A 322 -28.87 30.27 -24.82
N PRO A 323 -28.87 30.06 -23.49
CA PRO A 323 -27.71 30.36 -22.66
C PRO A 323 -26.49 29.50 -23.07
N GLY A 324 -25.31 29.95 -22.67
CA GLY A 324 -24.07 29.17 -22.83
C GLY A 324 -24.05 27.96 -21.90
N GLY A 325 -23.01 27.14 -22.02
CA GLY A 325 -22.76 26.07 -21.07
C GLY A 325 -22.25 26.61 -19.73
N GLY A 326 -22.65 26.00 -18.61
CA GLY A 326 -22.03 26.28 -17.31
C GLY A 326 -20.61 25.71 -17.25
N SER A 327 -19.71 26.32 -16.49
CA SER A 327 -18.35 25.77 -16.30
C SER A 327 -18.33 24.55 -15.39
N GLY A 328 -17.30 23.70 -15.51
CA GLY A 328 -17.04 22.62 -14.55
C GLY A 328 -16.73 23.18 -13.16
N GLY A 329 -16.94 22.37 -12.13
CA GLY A 329 -16.75 22.72 -10.72
C GLY A 329 -15.37 22.34 -10.19
N THR A 330 -15.29 22.13 -8.88
CA THR A 330 -14.04 21.78 -8.19
C THR A 330 -14.13 20.38 -7.59
N VAL A 331 -13.10 19.57 -7.80
CA VAL A 331 -12.87 18.34 -7.03
C VAL A 331 -11.53 18.46 -6.30
N LEU A 332 -11.57 18.45 -4.98
CA LEU A 332 -10.40 18.54 -4.11
C LEU A 332 -10.27 17.28 -3.27
N LEU A 333 -9.18 16.55 -3.44
CA LEU A 333 -8.98 15.24 -2.82
C LEU A 333 -7.76 15.26 -1.89
N PHE A 334 -7.99 15.24 -0.58
CA PHE A 334 -6.96 15.03 0.43
C PHE A 334 -6.85 13.53 0.71
N VAL A 335 -5.99 12.84 -0.04
CA VAL A 335 -5.93 11.36 -0.04
C VAL A 335 -4.52 10.84 0.16
N ARG A 336 -4.39 9.67 0.80
CA ARG A 336 -3.13 8.92 0.87
C ARG A 336 -2.98 7.93 -0.28
N THR A 337 -4.06 7.20 -0.59
CA THR A 337 -4.09 6.23 -1.68
C THR A 337 -5.35 6.38 -2.52
N LEU A 338 -5.19 6.23 -3.84
CA LEU A 338 -6.26 6.36 -4.83
C LEU A 338 -6.28 5.16 -5.78
N SER A 339 -7.44 4.55 -5.98
CA SER A 339 -7.63 3.49 -6.97
C SER A 339 -8.82 3.81 -7.88
N LEU A 340 -8.57 3.95 -9.19
CA LEU A 340 -9.59 4.14 -10.23
C LEU A 340 -9.65 2.87 -11.09
N ALA A 341 -10.79 2.18 -11.07
CA ALA A 341 -11.07 1.03 -11.93
C ALA A 341 -11.30 1.43 -13.40
N GLU A 342 -11.26 0.46 -14.32
CA GLU A 342 -11.33 0.72 -15.78
C GLU A 342 -12.60 1.48 -16.22
N SER A 343 -13.75 1.18 -15.61
CA SER A 343 -15.03 1.85 -15.90
C SER A 343 -15.23 3.16 -15.13
N SER A 344 -14.30 3.53 -14.25
CA SER A 344 -14.50 4.67 -13.36
C SER A 344 -14.26 6.01 -14.04
N VAL A 345 -15.02 7.03 -13.64
CA VAL A 345 -14.96 8.37 -14.21
C VAL A 345 -14.87 9.41 -13.10
N LEU A 346 -13.82 10.22 -13.14
CA LEU A 346 -13.66 11.42 -12.32
C LEU A 346 -13.74 12.65 -13.22
N SER A 347 -14.82 13.42 -13.18
CA SER A 347 -15.07 14.48 -14.16
C SER A 347 -15.38 15.85 -13.55
N SER A 348 -14.84 16.90 -14.16
CA SER A 348 -15.20 18.30 -13.98
C SER A 348 -15.22 19.00 -15.35
N VAL A 349 -16.10 18.53 -16.23
CA VAL A 349 -16.22 18.96 -17.62
C VAL A 349 -17.18 20.13 -17.74
N GLY A 350 -16.89 21.06 -18.67
CA GLY A 350 -17.79 22.17 -18.98
C GLY A 350 -19.10 21.71 -19.64
N GLY A 351 -20.18 22.41 -19.36
CA GLY A 351 -21.50 22.15 -19.94
C GLY A 351 -21.58 22.54 -21.43
N PHE A 352 -22.56 21.97 -22.11
CA PHE A 352 -22.78 22.18 -23.54
C PHE A 352 -23.45 23.54 -23.83
N GLY A 353 -22.90 24.28 -24.80
CA GLY A 353 -23.51 25.49 -25.34
C GLY A 353 -24.53 25.17 -26.44
N ARG A 354 -25.71 25.78 -26.39
CA ARG A 354 -26.77 25.63 -27.42
C ARG A 354 -26.48 26.51 -28.65
N ALA A 355 -27.15 26.25 -29.77
CA ALA A 355 -27.03 26.92 -31.08
C ALA A 355 -26.43 28.35 -31.09
N GLY A 356 -25.13 28.45 -31.36
CA GLY A 356 -24.38 29.72 -31.48
C GLY A 356 -23.83 30.28 -30.17
N SER A 357 -24.18 29.72 -29.02
CA SER A 357 -23.68 30.05 -27.69
C SER A 357 -22.42 29.28 -27.34
N GLY A 358 -21.60 29.85 -26.46
CA GLY A 358 -20.31 29.27 -26.08
C GLY A 358 -20.44 28.06 -25.14
N GLY A 359 -19.55 27.09 -25.29
CA GLY A 359 -19.42 25.98 -24.34
C GLY A 359 -18.81 26.45 -23.00
N GLY A 360 -19.12 25.78 -21.89
CA GLY A 360 -18.54 26.10 -20.59
C GLY A 360 -17.06 25.71 -20.50
N GLY A 361 -16.25 26.41 -19.72
CA GLY A 361 -14.86 26.02 -19.42
C GLY A 361 -14.81 24.75 -18.57
N GLY A 362 -13.78 23.93 -18.72
CA GLY A 362 -13.54 22.76 -17.87
C GLY A 362 -13.02 23.17 -16.50
N GLY A 363 -13.47 22.51 -15.43
CA GLY A 363 -13.19 22.91 -14.05
C GLY A 363 -11.83 22.43 -13.50
N ARG A 364 -11.75 22.26 -12.18
CA ARG A 364 -10.48 21.95 -11.49
C ARG A 364 -10.57 20.62 -10.74
N ILE A 365 -9.54 19.79 -10.90
CA ILE A 365 -9.34 18.56 -10.14
C ILE A 365 -7.95 18.62 -9.50
N HIS A 366 -7.87 18.60 -8.18
CA HIS A 366 -6.61 18.65 -7.44
C HIS A 366 -6.46 17.47 -6.49
N PHE A 367 -5.31 16.80 -6.58
CA PHE A 367 -4.92 15.71 -5.68
C PHE A 367 -3.90 16.19 -4.65
N HIS A 368 -4.36 16.39 -3.42
CA HIS A 368 -3.52 16.74 -2.28
C HIS A 368 -3.04 15.49 -1.54
N TRP A 369 -1.92 14.92 -2.00
CA TRP A 369 -1.35 13.70 -1.41
C TRP A 369 -0.83 13.93 0.02
N SER A 370 -1.23 13.07 0.95
CA SER A 370 -0.64 13.01 2.30
C SER A 370 0.41 11.90 2.39
N ASN A 371 1.50 12.15 3.12
CA ASN A 371 2.55 11.18 3.43
C ASN A 371 3.03 10.35 2.22
N ILE A 372 3.50 11.03 1.16
CA ILE A 372 4.08 10.37 -0.01
C ILE A 372 5.35 9.60 0.45
N PRO A 373 5.36 8.25 0.39
CA PRO A 373 6.54 7.48 0.76
C PRO A 373 7.69 7.74 -0.22
N THR A 374 8.94 7.61 0.21
CA THR A 374 10.14 7.85 -0.62
C THR A 374 11.20 6.76 -0.39
N GLY A 375 12.14 6.63 -1.34
CA GLY A 375 13.20 5.62 -1.27
C GLY A 375 12.65 4.19 -1.27
N ASP A 376 13.22 3.32 -0.43
CA ASP A 376 12.90 1.88 -0.39
C ASP A 376 11.45 1.57 0.02
N GLU A 377 10.82 2.48 0.76
CA GLU A 377 9.42 2.38 1.18
C GLU A 377 8.43 2.89 0.12
N TYR A 378 8.92 3.40 -1.02
CA TYR A 378 8.06 3.96 -2.06
C TYR A 378 7.06 2.92 -2.56
N VAL A 379 5.78 3.30 -2.49
CA VAL A 379 4.65 2.61 -3.11
C VAL A 379 3.86 3.66 -3.91
N PRO A 380 3.40 3.34 -5.13
CA PRO A 380 2.59 4.26 -5.91
C PRO A 380 1.35 4.73 -5.15
N VAL A 381 1.18 6.04 -5.02
CA VAL A 381 0.03 6.65 -4.32
C VAL A 381 -1.28 6.52 -5.10
N ALA A 382 -1.21 6.23 -6.39
CA ALA A 382 -2.37 6.11 -7.26
C ALA A 382 -2.27 4.95 -8.25
N ALA A 383 -3.33 4.14 -8.35
CA ALA A 383 -3.54 3.12 -9.37
C ALA A 383 -4.68 3.57 -10.30
N ILE A 384 -4.35 4.06 -11.49
CA ILE A 384 -5.31 4.68 -12.40
C ILE A 384 -5.49 3.80 -13.62
N LYS A 385 -6.66 3.18 -13.72
CA LYS A 385 -7.12 2.46 -14.91
C LYS A 385 -8.33 3.14 -15.58
N GLY A 386 -9.04 4.01 -14.85
CA GLY A 386 -10.19 4.76 -15.33
C GLY A 386 -9.84 6.10 -15.98
N SER A 387 -10.85 6.95 -16.16
CA SER A 387 -10.74 8.25 -16.85
C SER A 387 -10.85 9.44 -15.89
N ILE A 388 -10.00 10.45 -16.12
CA ILE A 388 -10.04 11.75 -15.42
C ILE A 388 -10.28 12.83 -16.47
N LEU A 389 -11.39 13.54 -16.37
CA LEU A 389 -11.88 14.46 -17.40
C LEU A 389 -12.04 15.87 -16.83
N ALA A 390 -11.33 16.85 -17.40
CA ALA A 390 -11.49 18.26 -17.06
C ALA A 390 -11.57 19.11 -18.34
N SER A 391 -12.24 18.62 -19.39
CA SER A 391 -12.29 19.29 -20.69
C SER A 391 -13.31 20.43 -20.71
N GLY A 392 -13.12 21.38 -21.63
CA GLY A 392 -14.14 22.36 -21.96
C GLY A 392 -15.37 21.72 -22.59
N GLY A 393 -16.52 22.35 -22.39
CA GLY A 393 -17.79 21.99 -22.98
C GLY A 393 -17.83 22.33 -24.47
N ILE A 394 -18.59 21.53 -25.22
CA ILE A 394 -18.76 21.69 -26.67
C ILE A 394 -19.94 22.62 -26.94
N SER A 395 -19.83 23.46 -27.97
CA SER A 395 -20.90 24.32 -28.49
C SER A 395 -21.52 23.70 -29.75
N LYS A 396 -22.86 23.71 -29.87
CA LYS A 396 -23.55 23.43 -31.13
C LYS A 396 -23.59 24.69 -32.00
N GLY A 397 -23.24 24.62 -33.29
CA GLY A 397 -23.31 25.75 -34.23
C GLY A 397 -22.06 26.66 -34.22
N PRO A 398 -22.18 27.97 -34.51
CA PRO A 398 -21.02 28.89 -34.66
C PRO A 398 -20.39 29.35 -33.33
N GLY A 399 -20.80 28.77 -32.19
CA GLY A 399 -20.17 29.05 -30.89
C GLY A 399 -18.81 28.36 -30.78
N PHE A 400 -17.91 28.91 -29.97
CA PHE A 400 -16.62 28.29 -29.67
C PHE A 400 -16.73 27.34 -28.46
N PRO A 401 -15.98 26.23 -28.45
CA PRO A 401 -15.87 25.38 -27.28
C PRO A 401 -15.17 26.12 -26.13
N GLY A 402 -15.43 25.68 -24.90
CA GLY A 402 -14.67 26.14 -23.74
C GLY A 402 -13.24 25.59 -23.76
N GLU A 403 -12.33 26.26 -23.06
CA GLU A 403 -10.98 25.75 -22.83
C GLU A 403 -10.99 24.64 -21.76
N ASN A 404 -9.97 23.78 -21.83
CA ASN A 404 -9.77 22.74 -20.83
C ASN A 404 -9.39 23.34 -19.47
N GLY A 405 -9.87 22.68 -18.42
CA GLY A 405 -9.52 22.94 -17.05
C GLY A 405 -8.17 22.35 -16.63
N THR A 406 -7.97 22.25 -15.32
CA THR A 406 -6.68 21.86 -14.74
C THR A 406 -6.80 20.59 -13.90
N VAL A 407 -5.89 19.64 -14.14
CA VAL A 407 -5.69 18.46 -13.29
C VAL A 407 -4.30 18.54 -12.65
N THR A 408 -4.24 18.89 -11.37
CA THR A 408 -3.00 19.16 -10.64
C THR A 408 -2.85 18.23 -9.43
N GLY A 409 -1.65 18.16 -8.88
CA GLY A 409 -1.37 17.38 -7.68
C GLY A 409 -0.29 18.06 -6.84
N ARG A 410 -0.23 17.70 -5.56
CA ARG A 410 0.76 18.23 -4.62
C ARG A 410 2.18 18.10 -5.18
N ALA A 411 3.04 19.08 -4.88
CA ALA A 411 4.45 19.06 -5.22
C ALA A 411 5.12 17.76 -4.73
N CYS A 412 5.63 16.97 -5.66
CA CYS A 412 6.26 15.69 -5.34
C CYS A 412 7.64 15.87 -4.70
N PRO A 413 8.04 14.96 -3.79
CA PRO A 413 9.38 14.98 -3.19
C PRO A 413 10.48 14.67 -4.22
N LYS A 414 11.74 14.67 -3.77
CA LYS A 414 12.90 14.31 -4.59
C LYS A 414 12.71 12.93 -5.24
N GLY A 415 13.22 12.73 -6.45
CA GLY A 415 13.09 11.48 -7.22
C GLY A 415 11.74 11.23 -7.90
N LEU A 416 10.68 11.93 -7.50
CA LEU A 416 9.31 11.73 -8.02
C LEU A 416 8.80 12.95 -8.83
N TYR A 417 7.92 12.73 -9.80
CA TYR A 417 7.32 13.79 -10.62
C TYR A 417 5.87 13.48 -11.08
N GLY A 418 5.22 14.49 -11.67
CA GLY A 418 3.87 14.41 -12.21
C GLY A 418 2.77 14.57 -11.15
N THR A 419 1.51 14.53 -11.60
CA THR A 419 0.33 14.67 -10.72
C THR A 419 0.23 13.57 -9.66
N PHE A 420 0.74 12.37 -9.97
CA PHE A 420 0.63 11.16 -9.12
C PHE A 420 1.97 10.75 -8.49
N CYS A 421 2.97 11.64 -8.49
CA CYS A 421 4.31 11.38 -7.93
C CYS A 421 4.90 10.03 -8.35
N LYS A 422 5.02 9.85 -9.67
CA LYS A 422 5.67 8.69 -10.29
C LYS A 422 7.20 8.87 -10.24
N GLU A 423 7.91 7.76 -10.22
CA GLU A 423 9.38 7.74 -10.27
C GLU A 423 9.89 8.43 -11.54
N CYS A 424 10.92 9.27 -11.43
CA CYS A 424 11.59 9.88 -12.58
C CYS A 424 12.09 8.80 -13.57
N PRO A 425 12.12 9.10 -14.89
CA PRO A 425 12.58 8.14 -15.89
C PRO A 425 14.00 7.62 -15.64
N LEU A 426 14.30 6.41 -16.13
CA LEU A 426 15.63 5.81 -16.03
C LEU A 426 16.71 6.75 -16.60
N GLY A 427 17.84 6.84 -15.89
CA GLY A 427 18.95 7.73 -16.27
C GLY A 427 18.68 9.21 -16.00
N THR A 428 17.69 9.53 -15.16
CA THR A 428 17.45 10.89 -14.65
C THR A 428 17.41 10.92 -13.13
N TYR A 429 17.73 12.08 -12.54
CA TYR A 429 17.62 12.34 -11.10
C TYR A 429 16.87 13.65 -10.85
N LYS A 430 16.30 13.78 -9.64
CA LYS A 430 15.59 14.98 -9.21
C LYS A 430 15.88 15.31 -7.75
N ASN A 431 16.63 16.38 -7.53
CA ASN A 431 17.08 16.83 -6.21
C ASN A 431 16.19 17.90 -5.56
N VAL A 432 15.17 18.41 -6.27
CA VAL A 432 14.24 19.44 -5.79
C VAL A 432 12.81 18.91 -5.65
N THR A 433 12.02 19.53 -4.78
CA THR A 433 10.59 19.30 -4.68
C THR A 433 9.86 19.96 -5.84
N GLY A 434 8.85 19.29 -6.40
CA GLY A 434 8.04 19.81 -7.51
C GLY A 434 7.48 18.69 -8.39
N SER A 435 6.46 19.00 -9.19
CA SER A 435 5.73 17.99 -9.98
C SER A 435 6.00 18.06 -11.49
N SER A 436 6.75 19.05 -11.98
CA SER A 436 7.07 19.14 -13.41
C SER A 436 8.06 18.05 -13.85
N LYS A 437 7.80 17.44 -15.01
CA LYS A 437 8.71 16.46 -15.64
C LYS A 437 10.06 17.08 -15.99
N SER A 438 10.12 18.38 -16.26
CA SER A 438 11.36 19.09 -16.58
C SER A 438 12.35 19.15 -15.40
N LEU A 439 11.91 18.80 -14.19
CA LEU A 439 12.75 18.74 -13.00
C LEU A 439 13.52 17.40 -12.87
N CYS A 440 13.25 16.41 -13.72
CA CYS A 440 14.05 15.19 -13.82
C CYS A 440 15.23 15.47 -14.78
N PHE A 441 16.41 15.73 -14.23
CA PHE A 441 17.62 16.05 -15.00
C PHE A 441 18.35 14.78 -15.42
N PRO A 442 18.95 14.73 -16.63
CA PRO A 442 19.73 13.58 -17.06
C PRO A 442 20.98 13.38 -16.19
N CYS A 443 21.29 12.14 -15.85
CA CYS A 443 22.47 11.79 -15.07
C CYS A 443 23.76 12.00 -15.89
N PRO A 444 24.85 12.51 -15.30
CA PRO A 444 26.12 12.71 -16.00
C PRO A 444 26.66 11.39 -16.58
N SER A 445 26.87 11.33 -17.90
CA SER A 445 27.39 10.13 -18.56
C SER A 445 28.82 9.78 -18.19
N ALA A 446 29.59 10.74 -17.65
CA ALA A 446 30.96 10.51 -17.16
C ALA A 446 31.01 9.64 -15.89
N GLU A 447 29.90 9.57 -15.13
CA GLU A 447 29.82 8.81 -13.88
C GLU A 447 29.36 7.36 -14.11
N LEU A 448 28.91 7.01 -15.32
CA LEU A 448 28.47 5.65 -15.67
C LEU A 448 29.65 4.82 -16.20
N PRO A 449 30.03 3.71 -15.54
CA PRO A 449 31.04 2.81 -16.07
C PRO A 449 30.67 2.25 -17.45
N ARG A 450 31.65 1.99 -18.32
CA ARG A 450 31.43 1.52 -19.70
C ARG A 450 30.60 0.23 -19.82
N ARG A 451 30.63 -0.62 -18.79
CA ARG A 451 29.89 -1.90 -18.72
C ARG A 451 28.74 -1.85 -17.69
N ALA A 452 28.19 -0.67 -17.44
CA ALA A 452 27.05 -0.45 -16.56
C ALA A 452 25.83 0.07 -17.32
N VAL A 453 24.64 -0.22 -16.79
CA VAL A 453 23.34 0.25 -17.28
C VAL A 453 22.57 0.81 -16.10
N TYR A 454 21.89 1.95 -16.30
CA TYR A 454 21.03 2.52 -15.27
C TYR A 454 19.92 1.55 -14.88
N THR A 455 19.70 1.40 -13.57
CA THR A 455 18.61 0.58 -13.03
C THR A 455 17.54 1.46 -12.41
N SER A 456 16.29 1.00 -12.43
CA SER A 456 15.24 1.61 -11.61
C SER A 456 15.48 1.29 -10.15
N VAL A 457 15.34 2.29 -9.28
CA VAL A 457 15.23 2.12 -7.83
C VAL A 457 13.88 2.62 -7.38
N ARG A 458 13.36 2.02 -6.31
CA ARG A 458 12.11 2.47 -5.69
C ARG A 458 12.24 3.93 -5.28
N GLY A 459 11.23 4.73 -5.63
CA GLY A 459 11.18 6.16 -5.32
C GLY A 459 11.99 7.04 -6.26
N GLY A 460 12.63 6.47 -7.29
CA GLY A 460 13.46 7.19 -8.26
C GLY A 460 14.77 7.74 -7.67
N ALA A 461 15.67 8.21 -8.54
CA ALA A 461 16.95 8.76 -8.12
C ALA A 461 16.79 10.20 -7.61
N ALA A 462 17.11 10.44 -6.34
CA ALA A 462 17.08 11.78 -5.76
C ALA A 462 18.36 12.59 -6.06
N GLU A 463 19.51 11.92 -6.11
CA GLU A 463 20.83 12.54 -6.16
C GLU A 463 21.76 11.75 -7.10
N THR A 464 22.91 12.32 -7.43
CA THR A 464 23.96 11.69 -8.23
C THR A 464 25.03 11.08 -7.31
N PRO A 465 25.67 9.96 -7.68
CA PRO A 465 25.52 9.22 -8.92
C PRO A 465 24.20 8.43 -9.00
N CYS A 466 23.62 8.37 -10.19
CA CYS A 466 22.37 7.64 -10.39
C CYS A 466 22.59 6.12 -10.28
N PRO A 467 21.60 5.38 -9.78
CA PRO A 467 21.74 3.94 -9.57
C PRO A 467 21.93 3.20 -10.89
N TYR A 468 22.95 2.33 -10.92
CA TYR A 468 23.29 1.50 -12.06
C TYR A 468 23.66 0.09 -11.60
N ILE A 469 23.54 -0.86 -12.51
CA ILE A 469 24.02 -2.24 -12.35
C ILE A 469 24.95 -2.58 -13.51
N CYS A 470 25.84 -3.54 -13.30
CA CYS A 470 26.66 -4.04 -14.40
C CYS A 470 25.80 -4.86 -15.37
N VAL A 471 26.17 -4.88 -16.65
CA VAL A 471 25.44 -5.62 -17.71
C VAL A 471 25.35 -7.13 -17.43
N SER A 472 26.27 -7.67 -16.63
CA SER A 472 26.33 -9.09 -16.28
C SER A 472 26.97 -9.27 -14.92
N ASP A 473 26.57 -10.33 -14.20
CA ASP A 473 27.12 -10.75 -12.90
C ASP A 473 28.63 -11.09 -12.94
N ARG A 474 29.21 -11.25 -14.13
CA ARG A 474 30.66 -11.43 -14.31
C ARG A 474 31.47 -10.19 -13.95
N TYR A 475 30.83 -9.03 -13.92
CA TYR A 475 31.44 -7.74 -13.62
C TYR A 475 31.08 -7.31 -12.20
N ARG A 476 32.06 -6.84 -11.44
CA ARG A 476 31.84 -6.42 -10.06
C ARG A 476 31.64 -4.91 -9.94
N MET A 477 30.62 -4.51 -9.21
CA MET A 477 30.40 -3.11 -8.81
C MET A 477 31.54 -2.65 -7.87
N PRO A 478 31.92 -1.35 -7.90
CA PRO A 478 31.26 -0.23 -8.60
C PRO A 478 31.72 0.01 -10.04
N HIS A 479 32.92 -0.42 -10.44
CA HIS A 479 33.47 -0.06 -11.76
C HIS A 479 33.09 -1.01 -12.91
N CYS A 480 32.40 -2.11 -12.60
CA CYS A 480 32.05 -3.17 -13.55
C CYS A 480 33.27 -3.79 -14.24
N TYR A 481 34.32 -4.01 -13.46
CA TYR A 481 35.53 -4.71 -13.90
C TYR A 481 35.37 -6.22 -13.79
N THR A 482 36.12 -6.94 -14.61
CA THR A 482 36.32 -8.38 -14.44
C THR A 482 37.20 -8.67 -13.22
N ALA A 483 37.15 -9.89 -12.67
CA ALA A 483 37.98 -10.27 -11.52
C ALA A 483 39.50 -10.08 -11.77
N LEU A 484 39.96 -10.27 -13.02
CA LEU A 484 41.36 -10.02 -13.40
C LEU A 484 41.67 -8.52 -13.44
N GLU A 485 40.80 -7.70 -14.02
CA GLU A 485 40.98 -6.24 -14.06
C GLU A 485 40.98 -5.64 -12.63
N GLU A 486 40.09 -6.12 -11.75
CA GLU A 486 40.07 -5.74 -10.34
C GLU A 486 41.41 -6.06 -9.67
N LEU A 487 41.95 -7.28 -9.87
CA LEU A 487 43.29 -7.64 -9.39
C LEU A 487 44.37 -6.68 -9.93
N ILE A 488 44.39 -6.45 -11.24
CA ILE A 488 45.35 -5.55 -11.89
C ILE A 488 45.30 -4.14 -11.28
N TYR A 489 44.10 -3.59 -11.08
CA TYR A 489 43.93 -2.25 -10.54
C TYR A 489 44.18 -2.18 -9.02
N THR A 490 43.93 -3.24 -8.26
CA THR A 490 44.33 -3.30 -6.83
C THR A 490 45.84 -3.21 -6.65
N PHE A 491 46.63 -3.73 -7.60
CA PHE A 491 48.10 -3.61 -7.61
C PHE A 491 48.62 -2.33 -8.25
N GLY A 492 47.79 -1.30 -8.41
CA GLY A 492 48.21 0.00 -8.96
C GLY A 492 48.16 0.08 -10.49
N GLY A 493 47.44 -0.83 -11.13
CA GLY A 493 47.17 -0.83 -12.56
C GLY A 493 48.07 -1.75 -13.38
N PRO A 494 47.87 -1.81 -14.71
CA PRO A 494 48.50 -2.80 -15.59
C PRO A 494 50.03 -2.80 -15.52
N TRP A 495 50.62 -1.61 -15.37
CA TRP A 495 52.07 -1.43 -15.36
C TRP A 495 52.72 -1.99 -14.09
N LEU A 496 52.21 -1.63 -12.90
CA LEU A 496 52.75 -2.10 -11.62
C LEU A 496 52.52 -3.60 -11.43
N PHE A 497 51.33 -4.10 -11.80
CA PHE A 497 51.03 -5.52 -11.77
C PHE A 497 51.96 -6.32 -12.71
N GLY A 498 52.23 -5.82 -13.92
CA GLY A 498 53.17 -6.45 -14.85
C GLY A 498 54.61 -6.49 -14.31
N LEU A 499 55.06 -5.42 -13.64
CA LEU A 499 56.39 -5.38 -13.01
C LEU A 499 56.48 -6.37 -11.83
N LEU A 500 55.46 -6.45 -10.98
CA LEU A 500 55.41 -7.42 -9.88
C LEU A 500 55.37 -8.87 -10.38
N LEU A 501 54.56 -9.15 -11.40
CA LEU A 501 54.44 -10.48 -11.99
C LEU A 501 55.77 -10.91 -12.66
N SER A 502 56.41 -10.00 -13.40
CA SER A 502 57.73 -10.29 -13.99
C SER A 502 58.79 -10.52 -12.92
N GLY A 503 58.79 -9.73 -11.85
CA GLY A 503 59.67 -9.94 -10.69
C GLY A 503 59.44 -11.31 -10.02
N LEU A 504 58.19 -11.71 -9.82
CA LEU A 504 57.82 -13.01 -9.27
C LEU A 504 58.29 -14.15 -10.18
N LEU A 505 58.08 -14.04 -11.50
CA LEU A 505 58.52 -15.04 -12.47
C LEU A 505 60.05 -15.17 -12.51
N ILE A 506 60.79 -14.07 -12.42
CA ILE A 506 62.26 -14.08 -12.33
C ILE A 506 62.71 -14.76 -11.03
N LEU A 507 62.07 -14.43 -9.90
CA LEU A 507 62.39 -15.03 -8.60
C LEU A 507 62.09 -16.54 -8.60
N LEU A 508 60.97 -16.96 -9.20
CA LEU A 508 60.59 -18.35 -9.32
C LEU A 508 61.53 -19.10 -10.27
N ALA A 509 61.98 -18.48 -11.36
CA ALA A 509 63.02 -19.02 -12.23
C ALA A 509 64.37 -19.18 -11.50
N LEU A 510 64.74 -18.23 -10.63
CA LEU A 510 65.94 -18.33 -9.78
C LEU A 510 65.80 -19.44 -8.72
N VAL A 511 64.65 -19.58 -8.07
CA VAL A 511 64.41 -20.68 -7.12
C VAL A 511 64.46 -22.03 -7.83
N LEU A 512 63.87 -22.14 -9.01
CA LEU A 512 63.92 -23.36 -9.82
C LEU A 512 65.33 -23.66 -10.34
N SER A 513 66.14 -22.66 -10.69
CA SER A 513 67.53 -22.87 -11.09
C SER A 513 68.40 -23.31 -9.92
N VAL A 514 68.23 -22.74 -8.73
CA VAL A 514 68.88 -23.17 -7.49
C VAL A 514 68.44 -24.57 -7.09
N ALA A 515 67.15 -24.89 -7.21
CA ALA A 515 66.64 -26.24 -6.98
C ALA A 515 67.26 -27.26 -7.96
N ARG A 516 67.39 -26.91 -9.25
CA ARG A 516 68.09 -27.74 -10.23
C ARG A 516 69.57 -27.91 -9.88
N MET A 517 70.27 -26.87 -9.44
CA MET A 517 71.67 -26.99 -9.00
C MET A 517 71.83 -27.82 -7.73
N LYS A 518 70.82 -27.85 -6.84
CA LYS A 518 70.85 -28.67 -5.61
C LYS A 518 70.52 -30.15 -5.85
N PHE A 519 69.79 -30.48 -6.92
CA PHE A 519 69.43 -31.86 -7.28
C PHE A 519 70.32 -32.47 -8.37
N ALA A 520 71.10 -31.67 -9.11
CA ALA A 520 72.05 -32.14 -10.12
C ALA A 520 73.50 -31.94 -9.65
N GLY A 521 73.86 -32.58 -8.54
CA GLY A 521 75.20 -32.51 -7.95
C GLY A 521 75.62 -33.82 -7.30
N THR A 522 75.85 -34.85 -8.11
CA THR A 522 76.71 -36.02 -7.82
C THR A 522 76.97 -36.73 -9.15
N ASP A 523 78.24 -36.67 -9.61
CA ASP A 523 78.73 -37.27 -10.85
C ASP A 523 78.80 -38.81 -10.76
N GLU A 524 78.52 -39.51 -11.86
CA GLU A 524 79.38 -40.62 -12.33
C GLU A 524 79.26 -40.86 -13.85
N LEU A 525 80.40 -41.22 -14.44
CA LEU A 525 80.80 -41.22 -15.86
C LEU A 525 80.23 -42.38 -16.72
N PRO A 526 80.40 -42.35 -18.07
CA PRO A 526 79.60 -43.11 -19.04
C PRO A 526 80.19 -44.46 -19.46
N GLY A 527 79.32 -45.41 -19.82
CA GLY A 527 79.66 -46.69 -20.47
C GLY A 527 78.42 -47.44 -21.00
N PRO A 528 78.54 -48.29 -22.04
CA PRO A 528 77.56 -48.42 -23.12
C PRO A 528 76.47 -49.50 -22.92
N ALA A 529 75.45 -49.40 -23.77
CA ALA A 529 74.17 -50.15 -23.85
C ALA A 529 74.26 -51.69 -23.74
N PRO A 530 73.13 -52.39 -23.42
CA PRO A 530 72.19 -52.75 -24.48
C PRO A 530 70.70 -52.70 -24.09
N THR A 531 69.88 -52.60 -25.14
CA THR A 531 68.42 -52.72 -25.15
C THR A 531 67.92 -54.09 -24.67
N GLN A 532 67.01 -54.11 -23.71
CA GLN A 532 66.01 -55.17 -23.56
C GLN A 532 64.65 -54.60 -23.16
N GLN A 533 63.67 -54.90 -24.02
CA GLN A 533 62.24 -54.74 -23.79
C GLN A 533 61.78 -55.64 -22.64
N GLY A 534 60.89 -55.14 -21.78
CA GLY A 534 60.26 -55.92 -20.73
C GLY A 534 59.33 -55.11 -19.85
N SER A 535 58.11 -54.88 -20.34
CA SER A 535 56.84 -54.71 -19.61
C SER A 535 56.86 -54.19 -18.16
N GLN A 536 56.27 -53.01 -17.91
CA GLN A 536 55.40 -52.84 -16.74
C GLN A 536 54.53 -51.56 -16.83
N ILE A 537 53.24 -51.80 -17.03
CA ILE A 537 52.08 -51.14 -16.41
C ILE A 537 51.92 -49.63 -16.65
N ASP A 538 51.00 -49.33 -17.57
CA ASP A 538 50.21 -48.10 -17.55
C ASP A 538 49.56 -47.90 -16.18
N HIS A 539 50.07 -46.96 -15.39
CA HIS A 539 49.29 -46.26 -14.37
C HIS A 539 49.06 -44.82 -14.84
N SER A 540 48.19 -44.67 -15.82
CA SER A 540 47.42 -43.44 -15.95
C SER A 540 46.55 -43.31 -14.70
N PHE A 541 47.05 -42.60 -13.68
CA PHE A 541 46.17 -42.03 -12.65
C PHE A 541 45.33 -40.94 -13.31
N PRO A 542 43.99 -41.06 -13.38
CA PRO A 542 43.15 -39.95 -13.77
C PRO A 542 43.26 -38.88 -12.68
N PHE A 543 43.56 -37.67 -13.12
CA PHE A 543 43.51 -36.44 -12.35
C PHE A 543 42.14 -36.32 -11.65
N LEU A 544 42.12 -36.33 -10.32
CA LEU A 544 40.92 -36.25 -9.48
C LEU A 544 40.34 -34.82 -9.51
N GLU A 545 39.69 -34.47 -10.62
CA GLU A 545 38.72 -33.37 -10.70
C GLU A 545 37.34 -33.83 -10.15
N SER A 546 37.16 -35.15 -9.99
CA SER A 546 35.90 -35.75 -9.52
C SER A 546 35.65 -35.61 -8.02
N LEU A 547 36.65 -35.25 -7.20
CA LEU A 547 36.43 -35.19 -5.75
C LEU A 547 35.71 -33.89 -5.35
N ASN A 548 35.89 -32.82 -6.10
CA ASN A 548 35.14 -31.58 -5.89
C ASN A 548 33.72 -31.67 -6.50
N GLU A 549 33.57 -32.33 -7.65
CA GLU A 549 32.26 -32.65 -8.23
C GLU A 549 31.46 -33.62 -7.34
N VAL A 550 32.11 -34.67 -6.80
CA VAL A 550 31.49 -35.60 -5.84
C VAL A 550 31.24 -34.93 -4.48
N LEU A 551 32.04 -33.94 -4.05
CA LEU A 551 31.72 -33.14 -2.86
C LEU A 551 30.55 -32.19 -3.11
N GLU A 552 30.41 -31.61 -4.30
CA GLU A 552 29.29 -30.74 -4.65
C GLU A 552 27.98 -31.51 -4.86
N THR A 553 28.02 -32.71 -5.46
CA THR A 553 26.84 -33.58 -5.54
C THR A 553 26.41 -34.08 -4.17
N ASN A 554 27.35 -34.49 -3.30
CA ASN A 554 27.03 -34.86 -1.91
C ASN A 554 26.46 -33.67 -1.12
N ARG A 555 26.98 -32.45 -1.31
CA ARG A 555 26.46 -31.23 -0.64
C ARG A 555 25.04 -30.86 -1.07
N ALA A 556 24.69 -31.07 -2.34
CA ALA A 556 23.35 -30.82 -2.85
C ALA A 556 22.36 -31.91 -2.39
N GLU A 557 22.75 -33.19 -2.42
CA GLU A 557 21.92 -34.31 -1.98
C GLU A 557 21.65 -34.31 -0.46
N GLU A 558 22.63 -33.92 0.37
CA GLU A 558 22.48 -33.79 1.84
C GLU A 558 21.33 -32.84 2.22
N SER A 559 21.11 -31.78 1.44
CA SER A 559 20.06 -30.79 1.74
C SER A 559 18.64 -31.29 1.44
N HIS A 560 18.47 -32.23 0.51
CA HIS A 560 17.17 -32.78 0.12
C HIS A 560 16.72 -33.92 1.03
N GLY A 561 17.64 -34.62 1.69
CA GLY A 561 17.36 -35.72 2.62
C GLY A 561 17.22 -35.31 4.09
N HIS A 562 17.50 -34.06 4.47
CA HIS A 562 17.47 -33.63 5.87
C HIS A 562 16.06 -33.62 6.47
N VAL A 563 15.86 -34.36 7.56
CA VAL A 563 14.57 -34.47 8.25
C VAL A 563 14.47 -33.54 9.44
N HIS A 564 15.37 -33.61 10.41
CA HIS A 564 15.25 -32.87 11.65
C HIS A 564 16.62 -32.71 12.31
N ARG A 565 16.78 -31.59 13.02
CA ARG A 565 17.97 -31.24 13.79
C ARG A 565 17.63 -31.26 15.27
N MET A 566 18.29 -32.13 16.02
CA MET A 566 18.14 -32.23 17.47
C MET A 566 19.35 -31.62 18.16
N TYR A 567 19.14 -30.67 19.06
CA TYR A 567 20.23 -29.99 19.77
C TYR A 567 20.61 -30.74 21.05
N PHE A 568 21.91 -30.77 21.36
CA PHE A 568 22.38 -31.22 22.67
C PHE A 568 22.00 -30.20 23.73
N MET A 569 21.58 -30.70 24.89
CA MET A 569 21.31 -29.90 26.09
C MET A 569 22.62 -29.70 26.88
N GLY A 570 22.70 -28.58 27.59
CA GLY A 570 23.84 -28.18 28.41
C GLY A 570 24.92 -27.38 27.64
N PRO A 571 25.64 -26.47 28.31
CA PRO A 571 26.65 -25.57 27.72
C PRO A 571 28.02 -26.24 27.46
N ASN A 572 28.08 -27.57 27.44
CA ASN A 572 29.33 -28.35 27.29
C ASN A 572 30.40 -27.99 28.32
N THR A 573 30.03 -27.81 29.58
CA THR A 573 30.97 -27.52 30.67
C THR A 573 31.36 -28.80 31.40
N PHE A 574 32.41 -28.78 32.21
CA PHE A 574 32.79 -29.95 33.00
C PHE A 574 31.72 -30.34 34.03
N SER A 575 30.94 -29.37 34.51
CA SER A 575 29.80 -29.60 35.40
C SER A 575 28.55 -30.08 34.66
N GLU A 576 28.34 -29.60 33.44
CA GLU A 576 27.17 -29.92 32.63
C GLU A 576 27.61 -30.24 31.20
N PRO A 577 27.95 -31.53 30.93
CA PRO A 577 28.33 -31.99 29.60
C PRO A 577 27.12 -31.98 28.66
N TRP A 578 27.40 -32.08 27.37
CA TRP A 578 26.36 -32.31 26.37
C TRP A 578 25.60 -33.60 26.65
N HIS A 579 24.28 -33.53 26.57
CA HIS A 579 23.41 -34.69 26.67
C HIS A 579 22.18 -34.54 25.77
N LEU A 580 21.64 -35.66 25.31
CA LEU A 580 20.38 -35.74 24.59
C LEU A 580 19.27 -36.28 25.52
N PRO A 581 18.02 -35.80 25.38
CA PRO A 581 16.89 -36.34 26.12
C PRO A 581 16.49 -37.74 25.62
N HIS A 582 16.02 -38.58 26.53
CA HIS A 582 15.53 -39.95 26.28
C HIS A 582 14.14 -40.02 25.61
N THR A 583 13.71 -38.94 24.98
CA THR A 583 12.43 -38.89 24.26
C THR A 583 12.69 -38.36 22.86
N PRO A 584 12.38 -39.13 21.79
CA PRO A 584 12.49 -38.61 20.44
C PRO A 584 11.52 -37.44 20.23
N ALA A 585 11.95 -36.42 19.50
CA ALA A 585 11.07 -35.31 19.12
C ALA A 585 9.93 -35.81 18.21
N GLU A 586 8.76 -35.18 18.27
CA GLU A 586 7.56 -35.57 17.50
C GLU A 586 7.85 -35.78 16.00
N GLN A 587 8.79 -35.02 15.44
CA GLN A 587 9.16 -35.07 14.02
C GLN A 587 10.01 -36.29 13.64
N ILE A 588 10.63 -36.98 14.60
CA ILE A 588 11.49 -38.15 14.37
C ILE A 588 10.90 -39.46 14.92
N THR A 589 9.84 -39.40 15.72
CA THR A 589 9.17 -40.57 16.33
C THR A 589 8.78 -41.63 15.30
N GLU A 590 8.41 -41.23 14.09
CA GLU A 590 8.00 -42.16 13.02
C GLU A 590 9.17 -42.82 12.28
N ILE A 591 10.37 -42.25 12.38
CA ILE A 591 11.58 -42.68 11.65
C ILE A 591 12.48 -43.53 12.54
N VAL A 592 12.31 -43.45 13.85
CA VAL A 592 13.19 -44.07 14.83
C VAL A 592 12.43 -45.14 15.64
N TYR A 593 13.10 -46.20 16.07
CA TYR A 593 12.60 -47.12 17.09
C TYR A 593 12.91 -46.55 18.47
N GLU A 594 11.89 -46.23 19.27
CA GLU A 594 12.03 -45.54 20.57
C GLU A 594 13.01 -46.28 21.52
N ASP A 595 12.87 -47.60 21.66
CA ASP A 595 13.75 -48.40 22.54
C ASP A 595 15.21 -48.43 22.08
N ALA A 596 15.46 -48.40 20.77
CA ALA A 596 16.81 -48.37 20.22
C ALA A 596 17.39 -46.94 20.26
N PHE A 597 16.55 -45.92 20.13
CA PHE A 597 16.93 -44.53 20.33
C PHE A 597 17.41 -44.27 21.75
N ASN A 598 16.69 -44.79 22.75
CA ASN A 598 17.04 -44.57 24.15
C ASN A 598 18.40 -45.19 24.49
N ARG A 599 18.69 -46.39 23.97
CA ARG A 599 20.02 -47.02 24.11
C ARG A 599 21.12 -46.20 23.42
N PHE A 600 20.83 -45.68 22.23
CA PHE A 600 21.75 -44.78 21.53
C PHE A 600 22.01 -43.48 22.31
N VAL A 601 20.97 -42.91 22.92
CA VAL A 601 21.07 -41.72 23.78
C VAL A 601 21.93 -42.03 25.01
N ASP A 602 21.78 -43.18 25.65
CA ASP A 602 22.63 -43.60 26.77
C ASP A 602 24.11 -43.70 26.36
N GLU A 603 24.40 -44.29 25.20
CA GLU A 603 25.77 -44.39 24.67
C GLU A 603 26.35 -43.01 24.33
N ILE A 604 25.56 -42.12 23.70
CA ILE A 604 26.00 -40.74 23.44
C ILE A 604 26.25 -39.96 24.74
N ASN A 605 25.34 -40.04 25.71
CA ASN A 605 25.43 -39.30 26.96
C ASN A 605 26.63 -39.77 27.79
N THR A 606 26.91 -41.08 27.80
CA THR A 606 28.10 -41.64 28.46
C THR A 606 29.39 -41.24 27.76
N LEU A 607 29.41 -41.17 26.42
CA LEU A 607 30.56 -40.68 25.65
C LEU A 607 30.83 -39.19 25.87
N ALA A 608 29.78 -38.38 25.96
CA ALA A 608 29.84 -36.94 26.18
C ALA A 608 30.24 -36.56 27.61
N ALA A 609 29.98 -37.40 28.60
CA ALA A 609 30.31 -37.15 30.00
C ALA A 609 31.82 -36.93 30.25
N TYR A 610 32.15 -35.94 31.07
CA TYR A 610 33.54 -35.66 31.49
C TYR A 610 33.92 -36.50 32.71
N GLN A 611 35.16 -36.96 32.76
CA GLN A 611 35.70 -37.59 33.97
C GLN A 611 36.05 -36.51 35.01
N TRP A 612 35.88 -36.84 36.31
CA TRP A 612 36.05 -35.88 37.41
C TRP A 612 37.42 -35.18 37.41
N TRP A 613 38.49 -35.91 37.08
CA TRP A 613 39.85 -35.37 37.05
C TRP A 613 40.05 -34.30 35.96
N GLU A 614 39.26 -34.33 34.88
CA GLU A 614 39.36 -33.36 33.79
C GLU A 614 38.95 -31.96 34.26
N GLY A 615 37.89 -31.91 35.09
CA GLY A 615 37.43 -30.70 35.75
C GLY A 615 38.39 -30.25 36.85
N SER A 616 38.98 -31.17 37.62
CA SER A 616 39.97 -30.82 38.65
C SER A 616 41.22 -30.16 38.05
N ILE A 617 41.73 -30.66 36.92
CA ILE A 617 42.86 -30.03 36.21
C ILE A 617 42.47 -28.63 35.73
N TYR A 618 41.28 -28.47 35.17
CA TYR A 618 40.78 -27.16 34.75
C TYR A 618 40.71 -26.18 35.92
N SER A 619 40.14 -26.57 37.06
CA SER A 619 40.05 -25.71 38.25
C SER A 619 41.42 -25.28 38.78
N ILE A 620 42.41 -26.19 38.78
CA ILE A 620 43.79 -25.88 39.17
C ILE A 620 44.41 -24.89 38.17
N LEU A 621 44.26 -25.13 36.85
CA LEU A 621 44.77 -24.24 35.81
C LEU A 621 44.07 -22.88 35.82
N CYS A 622 42.80 -22.79 36.17
CA CYS A 622 42.08 -21.50 36.27
C CYS A 622 42.72 -20.58 37.31
N ILE A 623 43.21 -21.13 38.42
CA ILE A 623 43.88 -20.36 39.50
C ILE A 623 45.32 -20.01 39.10
N LEU A 624 46.04 -20.94 38.47
CA LEU A 624 47.46 -20.78 38.14
C LEU A 624 47.72 -19.98 36.86
N ALA A 625 46.96 -20.23 35.80
CA ALA A 625 47.14 -19.64 34.47
C ALA A 625 45.86 -19.79 33.62
N TYR A 626 44.97 -18.79 33.69
CA TYR A 626 43.68 -18.78 32.98
C TYR A 626 43.76 -19.11 31.46
N PRO A 627 44.73 -18.60 30.67
CA PRO A 627 44.84 -18.95 29.25
C PRO A 627 45.09 -20.45 28.99
N LEU A 628 45.84 -21.11 29.89
CA LEU A 628 46.08 -22.56 29.83
C LEU A 628 44.85 -23.36 30.25
N ALA A 629 44.04 -22.83 31.18
CA ALA A 629 42.78 -23.44 31.55
C ALA A 629 41.79 -23.43 30.37
N TRP A 630 41.68 -22.29 29.67
CA TRP A 630 40.83 -22.17 28.49
C TRP A 630 41.29 -23.10 27.36
N SER A 631 42.60 -23.18 27.07
CA SER A 631 43.12 -24.07 26.04
C SER A 631 42.93 -25.55 26.40
N TRP A 632 43.08 -25.92 27.67
CA TRP A 632 42.77 -27.26 28.19
C TRP A 632 41.29 -27.62 27.96
N GLN A 633 40.38 -26.72 28.35
CA GLN A 633 38.94 -26.93 28.18
C GLN A 633 38.56 -27.09 26.70
N GLN A 634 39.08 -26.23 25.82
CA GLN A 634 38.85 -26.32 24.38
C GLN A 634 39.41 -27.61 23.78
N TRP A 635 40.61 -28.03 24.22
CA TRP A 635 41.20 -29.29 23.77
C TRP A 635 40.37 -30.52 24.18
N ARG A 636 39.87 -30.55 25.43
CA ARG A 636 38.97 -31.64 25.90
C ARG A 636 37.66 -31.67 25.12
N ARG A 637 37.04 -30.50 24.89
CA ARG A 637 35.82 -30.37 24.07
C ARG A 637 36.01 -30.89 22.65
N ARG A 638 37.10 -30.52 21.97
CA ARG A 638 37.42 -31.02 20.62
C ARG A 638 37.59 -32.53 20.59
N LYS A 639 38.31 -33.09 21.56
CA LYS A 639 38.52 -34.54 21.68
C LYS A 639 37.21 -35.30 21.88
N LYS A 640 36.27 -34.74 22.67
CA LYS A 640 34.94 -35.32 22.88
C LYS A 640 34.06 -35.26 21.63
N LEU A 641 34.05 -34.13 20.93
CA LEU A 641 33.33 -34.01 19.65
C LEU A 641 33.88 -34.97 18.59
N GLN A 642 35.20 -35.14 18.50
CA GLN A 642 35.82 -36.09 17.58
C GLN A 642 35.36 -37.52 17.88
N ARG A 643 35.38 -37.94 19.15
CA ARG A 643 34.87 -39.26 19.56
C ARG A 643 33.39 -39.45 19.26
N LEU A 644 32.55 -38.44 19.51
CA LEU A 644 31.12 -38.51 19.17
C LEU A 644 30.92 -38.66 17.65
N ARG A 645 31.71 -37.95 16.85
CA ARG A 645 31.66 -38.07 15.38
C ARG A 645 32.12 -39.43 14.89
N GLU A 646 33.22 -39.96 15.45
CA GLU A 646 33.74 -41.29 15.12
C GLU A 646 32.73 -42.38 15.51
N PHE A 647 32.13 -42.27 16.70
CA PHE A 647 31.11 -43.18 17.17
C PHE A 647 29.90 -43.22 16.23
N VAL A 648 29.29 -42.07 15.92
CA VAL A 648 28.12 -42.01 15.04
C VAL A 648 28.45 -42.40 13.60
N ARG A 649 29.64 -42.07 13.09
CA ARG A 649 30.00 -42.36 11.69
C ARG A 649 30.43 -43.81 11.46
N SER A 650 31.08 -44.44 12.44
CA SER A 650 31.82 -45.69 12.19
C SER A 650 31.59 -46.81 13.20
N GLU A 651 31.25 -46.50 14.46
CA GLU A 651 31.09 -47.55 15.49
C GLU A 651 29.62 -47.95 15.68
N TYR A 652 28.70 -47.00 15.59
CA TYR A 652 27.27 -47.24 15.75
C TYR A 652 26.63 -47.75 14.46
N ASP A 653 25.78 -48.77 14.56
CA ASP A 653 25.15 -49.46 13.43
C ASP A 653 23.86 -48.79 12.90
N HIS A 654 23.56 -47.59 13.41
CA HIS A 654 22.35 -46.81 13.08
C HIS A 654 21.05 -47.59 13.34
N SER A 655 21.08 -48.62 14.21
CA SER A 655 19.94 -49.51 14.49
C SER A 655 18.69 -48.80 15.01
N CYS A 656 18.84 -47.58 15.55
CA CYS A 656 17.71 -46.75 15.92
C CYS A 656 16.86 -46.30 14.72
N LEU A 657 17.42 -46.20 13.50
CA LEU A 657 16.67 -45.82 12.31
C LEU A 657 15.83 -46.98 11.76
N ARG A 658 14.57 -46.71 11.40
CA ARG A 658 13.66 -47.66 10.77
C ARG A 658 14.01 -47.93 9.30
N SER A 659 14.67 -46.99 8.64
CA SER A 659 15.10 -47.16 7.24
C SER A 659 16.24 -48.16 7.15
N CYS A 660 16.06 -49.19 6.32
CA CYS A 660 17.09 -50.20 6.07
C CYS A 660 18.24 -49.63 5.24
N ARG A 661 17.97 -48.65 4.36
CA ARG A 661 18.99 -48.03 3.51
C ARG A 661 19.88 -47.07 4.30
N SER A 662 19.31 -46.21 5.13
CA SER A 662 20.10 -45.26 5.93
C SER A 662 21.05 -45.99 6.89
N ARG A 663 20.62 -47.15 7.41
CA ARG A 663 21.45 -48.08 8.17
C ARG A 663 22.59 -48.68 7.36
N ALA A 664 22.32 -49.15 6.14
CA ALA A 664 23.32 -49.82 5.30
C ALA A 664 24.42 -48.87 4.80
N LEU A 665 24.09 -47.60 4.59
CA LEU A 665 25.01 -46.60 4.07
C LEU A 665 25.72 -45.77 5.16
N TYR A 666 25.33 -45.91 6.43
CA TYR A 666 25.85 -45.09 7.54
C TYR A 666 25.68 -43.57 7.32
N GLU A 667 24.65 -43.17 6.58
CA GLU A 667 24.38 -41.78 6.17
C GLU A 667 23.19 -41.16 6.91
N GLY A 668 22.49 -41.92 7.77
CA GLY A 668 21.24 -41.46 8.39
C GLY A 668 21.41 -40.49 9.57
N LEU A 669 22.60 -40.38 10.15
CA LEU A 669 22.89 -39.56 11.34
C LEU A 669 24.21 -38.81 11.19
N LYS A 670 24.26 -37.53 11.58
CA LYS A 670 25.48 -36.71 11.55
C LYS A 670 25.57 -35.81 12.78
N VAL A 671 26.73 -35.81 13.44
CA VAL A 671 26.99 -34.96 14.62
C VAL A 671 27.88 -33.78 14.25
N THR A 672 27.39 -32.59 14.58
CA THR A 672 28.03 -31.32 14.26
C THR A 672 27.92 -30.36 15.43
N ALA A 673 28.79 -29.37 15.46
CA ALA A 673 28.86 -28.40 16.55
C ALA A 673 29.37 -27.07 16.02
N THR A 674 29.02 -26.00 16.73
CA THR A 674 29.49 -24.65 16.46
C THR A 674 31.00 -24.52 16.71
N PRO A 675 31.69 -23.55 16.09
CA PRO A 675 33.14 -23.40 16.20
C PRO A 675 33.64 -23.09 17.63
N ASP A 676 32.79 -22.51 18.47
CA ASP A 676 33.03 -22.26 19.89
C ASP A 676 32.83 -23.50 20.78
N LEU A 677 32.30 -24.59 20.22
CA LEU A 677 32.02 -25.88 20.86
C LEU A 677 31.04 -25.80 22.04
N MET A 678 30.20 -24.76 22.10
CA MET A 678 29.18 -24.60 23.15
C MET A 678 27.89 -25.29 22.76
N LEU A 679 27.52 -25.22 21.48
CA LEU A 679 26.30 -25.80 20.94
C LEU A 679 26.65 -26.97 20.01
N GLY A 680 26.15 -28.15 20.33
CA GLY A 680 26.19 -29.33 19.48
C GLY A 680 24.80 -29.66 18.95
N TYR A 681 24.72 -30.31 17.80
CA TYR A 681 23.47 -30.86 17.27
C TYR A 681 23.69 -32.15 16.47
N LEU A 682 22.64 -32.96 16.41
CA LEU A 682 22.54 -34.22 15.68
C LEU A 682 21.49 -34.05 14.57
N ASP A 683 21.93 -34.21 13.32
CA ASP A 683 21.09 -34.11 12.12
C ASP A 683 20.66 -35.51 11.66
N PHE A 684 19.37 -35.66 11.34
CA PHE A 684 18.76 -36.89 10.82
C PHE A 684 18.49 -36.77 9.32
N PHE A 685 18.90 -37.77 8.55
CA PHE A 685 18.73 -37.81 7.10
C PHE A 685 17.93 -39.06 6.66
N LEU A 686 17.08 -38.88 5.63
CA LEU A 686 16.41 -39.96 4.91
C LEU A 686 17.11 -40.21 3.58
N GLY A 687 17.24 -41.48 3.20
CA GLY A 687 17.83 -41.86 1.92
C GLY A 687 16.93 -41.42 0.75
N GLY A 688 17.53 -40.81 -0.29
CA GLY A 688 16.83 -40.07 -1.35
C GLY A 688 15.72 -40.80 -2.14
N ASP A 689 15.63 -42.13 -2.06
CA ASP A 689 14.59 -42.93 -2.73
C ASP A 689 13.39 -43.27 -1.81
N GLU A 690 13.48 -43.04 -0.50
CA GLU A 690 12.38 -43.26 0.45
C GLU A 690 11.39 -42.08 0.47
N LYS A 691 10.63 -41.93 -0.62
CA LYS A 691 9.50 -41.00 -0.66
C LYS A 691 8.30 -41.60 0.08
N ARG A 692 8.21 -41.44 1.41
CA ARG A 692 6.94 -41.66 2.11
C ARG A 692 6.02 -40.45 1.92
N PRO A 693 4.72 -40.65 1.65
CA PRO A 693 3.74 -39.57 1.61
C PRO A 693 3.55 -38.88 2.97
N ASP A 694 3.95 -39.55 4.06
CA ASP A 694 3.85 -39.07 5.44
C ASP A 694 5.16 -38.42 5.97
N LEU A 695 6.12 -38.10 5.10
CA LEU A 695 7.31 -37.33 5.53
C LEU A 695 6.89 -35.94 6.05
N PRO A 696 7.56 -35.41 7.10
CA PRO A 696 7.27 -34.07 7.59
C PRO A 696 7.45 -33.03 6.47
N PRO A 697 6.49 -32.11 6.30
CA PRO A 697 6.31 -31.31 5.09
C PRO A 697 7.54 -30.49 4.67
N ARG A 698 7.55 -30.07 3.40
CA ARG A 698 8.57 -29.17 2.82
C ARG A 698 8.83 -27.99 3.75
N LEU A 699 10.09 -27.58 3.92
CA LEU A 699 10.54 -26.65 4.96
C LEU A 699 9.83 -25.29 5.00
N ARG A 700 9.24 -24.82 3.89
CA ARG A 700 8.35 -23.63 3.86
C ARG A 700 7.11 -23.76 4.76
N GLN A 701 6.67 -24.98 5.04
CA GLN A 701 5.53 -25.28 5.94
C GLN A 701 5.97 -25.52 7.40
N ARG A 702 7.27 -25.45 7.71
CA ARG A 702 7.83 -25.66 9.05
C ARG A 702 8.13 -24.35 9.80
N PHE A 703 7.67 -23.22 9.28
CA PHE A 703 7.70 -21.97 10.03
C PHE A 703 6.53 -21.93 11.02
N PRO A 704 6.75 -21.48 12.26
CA PRO A 704 7.99 -20.90 12.79
C PRO A 704 9.04 -21.95 13.20
N MET A 705 10.31 -21.71 12.85
CA MET A 705 11.46 -22.53 13.26
C MET A 705 12.25 -21.78 14.34
N SER A 706 12.64 -22.48 15.41
CA SER A 706 13.54 -21.95 16.44
C SER A 706 15.01 -22.11 16.01
N LEU A 707 15.74 -21.00 15.97
CA LEU A 707 17.19 -20.99 15.76
C LEU A 707 17.88 -20.67 17.08
N ILE A 708 18.76 -21.57 17.52
CA ILE A 708 19.48 -21.44 18.79
C ILE A 708 20.82 -20.73 18.52
N PHE A 709 21.10 -19.69 19.30
CA PHE A 709 22.40 -19.01 19.26
C PHE A 709 23.42 -19.83 20.05
N GLY A 710 24.61 -20.02 19.47
CA GLY A 710 25.78 -20.51 20.21
C GLY A 710 26.39 -19.39 21.06
N GLY A 711 27.32 -19.74 21.95
CA GLY A 711 27.97 -18.83 22.89
C GLY A 711 27.22 -18.65 24.21
N ASP A 712 27.94 -18.17 25.23
CA ASP A 712 27.42 -17.87 26.58
C ASP A 712 27.37 -16.36 26.86
N GLY A 713 27.67 -15.54 25.86
CA GLY A 713 27.70 -14.08 25.97
C GLY A 713 28.97 -13.54 26.62
N SER A 714 29.95 -14.40 26.94
CA SER A 714 31.24 -13.96 27.43
C SER A 714 32.07 -13.31 26.32
N TYR A 715 33.07 -12.50 26.70
CA TYR A 715 34.03 -11.92 25.75
C TYR A 715 34.79 -12.99 24.93
N MET A 716 34.93 -14.20 25.45
CA MET A 716 35.62 -15.31 24.79
C MET A 716 34.69 -16.17 23.92
N ALA A 717 33.38 -16.16 24.17
CA ALA A 717 32.37 -16.89 23.42
C ALA A 717 31.09 -16.03 23.27
N PRO A 718 31.12 -14.99 22.43
CA PRO A 718 29.97 -14.12 22.22
C PRO A 718 28.82 -14.89 21.58
N PHE A 719 27.59 -14.41 21.79
CA PHE A 719 26.44 -15.01 21.12
C PHE A 719 26.61 -14.94 19.61
N SER A 720 26.61 -16.10 18.94
CA SER A 720 26.79 -16.20 17.51
C SER A 720 25.78 -17.17 16.89
N LEU A 721 25.13 -16.72 15.81
CA LEU A 721 24.29 -17.58 14.99
C LEU A 721 25.18 -18.23 13.92
N HIS A 722 25.43 -19.54 14.05
CA HIS A 722 26.21 -20.26 13.05
C HIS A 722 25.32 -20.67 11.87
N SER A 723 25.72 -20.28 10.67
CA SER A 723 25.00 -20.59 9.44
C SER A 723 25.62 -21.78 8.73
N ASP A 724 25.05 -22.97 8.94
CA ASP A 724 25.48 -24.20 8.26
C ASP A 724 24.97 -24.27 6.82
N SER A 725 25.50 -25.20 6.02
CA SER A 725 25.00 -25.49 4.66
C SER A 725 23.51 -25.82 4.63
N VAL A 726 23.00 -26.51 5.66
CA VAL A 726 21.56 -26.80 5.81
C VAL A 726 20.79 -25.50 6.05
N LEU A 727 21.20 -24.67 7.00
CA LEU A 727 20.51 -23.42 7.31
C LEU A 727 20.58 -22.40 6.16
N THR A 728 21.72 -22.29 5.47
CA THR A 728 21.88 -21.44 4.29
C THR A 728 21.01 -21.92 3.12
N SER A 729 20.97 -23.23 2.86
CA SER A 729 20.05 -23.81 1.87
C SER A 729 18.60 -23.50 2.22
N LEU A 730 18.21 -23.61 3.49
CA LEU A 730 16.87 -23.25 3.98
C LEU A 730 16.53 -21.78 3.76
N MET A 731 17.43 -20.87 4.10
CA MET A 731 17.22 -19.44 3.89
C MET A 731 17.17 -19.08 2.40
N SER A 732 17.91 -19.79 1.54
CA SER A 732 17.88 -19.58 0.09
C SER A 732 16.62 -20.11 -0.61
N GLN A 733 15.85 -20.97 0.06
CA GLN A 733 14.57 -21.50 -0.44
C GLN A 733 13.39 -20.58 -0.11
N VAL A 734 13.57 -19.51 0.68
CA VAL A 734 12.58 -18.45 0.92
C VAL A 734 12.74 -17.41 -0.17
#